data_AF-A0A3N7IA86-F1
#
_entry.id   AF-A0A3N7IA86-F1
#
_cell.length_a   1.000
_cell.length_b   1.000
_cell.length_c   1.000
_cell.angle_alpha   90.00
_cell.angle_beta   90.00
_cell.angle_gamma   90.00
#
_symmetry.space_group_name_H-M   'P 1'
#
loop_
_entity.id
_entity.type
_entity.pdbx_description
1 polymer ?
#
loop_
_entity_poly.entity_id
_entity_poly.type
_entity_poly.pdbx_seq_one_letter_code
_entity_poly.pdbx_strand_id
1 'polypeptide(L)'
;VGYSYQINDIKIDWSKIEKEINPDYSYDELVKRIGNDIDSTINILKDRLQKLRDKRDRLFKMNLKALIDADLAFEFPEEYQANRLLVYLVKNGHIDESYPNYISYFYEGKLTLNDREFILSILNGPPLPKNAQVPNPAIVYESLHLDNFGNPAILNIAFYNWLKANPKRHSTELDRIKELLVKNHDHAFDFIEACLSVPDTITFLLESVIPEWPGYWIYLTEEKKLDDQNLSKHFMLLLKHLKADIIKPLNKEDALGEYMASSIELYKMEDLRMIQSKFLELADQVEFKLIRFNYDENLSQLYKGIYERHQYRLDANNIKAVLLAFGGELEDLELDFSLANYTVIRKSKADYLKAYISKHIAEYVERMITGIESNNEESSESFTDLLSYPNEELPLQTKLEIIEQQTNKIKDIAEVTDDTWAALFANNKVLSNWSNILGFMQQGATMPKELVTFLNKHPENIEQLEALQSEPTFPFEDQTILAVHLIFAENGFTDEAYAALLKKVAFKLDGVDLSGASSGKLGELVNQNKLSFNQWSLESLQSMSVDLLVTFIVKNYADFENSEGIVWLNPDSLAALIRKGNINSDQKLVVIGKIDSGTIERSPGLADSIRDFFNDNLGFIVQEKAELLRKVFSSSTDSAGKARFLANLLPLLSQDELKTLLSQLGEKFEAIVSGDKQVVKFSNDEENRYLFDKLVPYELFSSKSSDDEEIRINLFRKKKEE
;
A
#
# COMPACT_ATOMS: atom_id res chain seq x y z
N VAL A 1 65.28 9.67 53.98
CA VAL A 1 65.01 11.11 54.24
C VAL A 1 64.76 11.76 52.90
N GLY A 2 63.49 12.00 52.57
CA GLY A 2 63.10 12.65 51.31
C GLY A 2 63.12 14.17 51.46
N TYR A 3 63.59 14.88 50.44
CA TYR A 3 63.43 16.32 50.32
C TYR A 3 62.58 16.60 49.08
N SER A 4 61.39 17.17 49.29
CA SER A 4 60.57 17.80 48.25
C SER A 4 61.00 19.27 48.12
N TYR A 5 61.22 19.74 46.90
CA TYR A 5 61.36 21.17 46.60
C TYR A 5 59.98 21.71 46.23
N GLN A 6 59.47 22.65 47.04
CA GLN A 6 58.32 23.49 46.68
C GLN A 6 58.80 24.60 45.73
N ILE A 7 58.23 24.65 44.52
CA ILE A 7 58.36 25.77 43.61
C ILE A 7 57.32 26.81 44.06
N ASN A 8 57.78 27.99 44.48
CA ASN A 8 56.91 29.15 44.69
C ASN A 8 56.55 29.76 43.33
N ASP A 9 55.29 29.67 42.94
CA ASP A 9 54.74 30.42 41.81
C ASP A 9 54.77 31.93 42.14
N ILE A 10 55.70 32.65 41.52
CA ILE A 10 55.69 34.12 41.54
C ILE A 10 54.60 34.57 40.57
N LYS A 11 53.44 34.99 41.09
CA LYS A 11 52.43 35.71 40.31
C LYS A 11 52.95 37.11 39.97
N ILE A 12 53.54 37.26 38.80
CA ILE A 12 53.91 38.57 38.24
C ILE A 12 52.65 39.21 37.64
N ASP A 13 52.29 40.40 38.12
CA ASP A 13 51.21 41.22 37.56
C ASP A 13 51.73 42.01 36.36
N TRP A 14 51.57 41.42 35.18
CA TRP A 14 52.05 41.97 33.90
C TRP A 14 51.52 43.38 33.62
N SER A 15 50.32 43.72 34.09
CA SER A 15 49.72 45.04 33.88
C SER A 15 50.45 46.17 34.61
N LYS A 16 51.18 45.86 35.70
CA LYS A 16 52.05 46.85 36.37
C LYS A 16 53.34 47.10 35.59
N ILE A 17 53.94 46.04 35.04
CA ILE A 17 55.18 46.14 34.26
C ILE A 17 54.93 46.92 32.97
N GLU A 18 53.80 46.65 32.29
CA GLU A 18 53.42 47.37 31.08
C GLU A 18 53.29 48.89 31.33
N LYS A 19 52.64 49.29 32.43
CA LYS A 19 52.48 50.71 32.80
C LYS A 19 53.77 51.41 33.21
N GLU A 20 54.78 50.69 33.72
CA GLU A 20 56.11 51.27 33.96
C GLU A 20 56.88 51.52 32.66
N ILE A 21 56.70 50.67 31.64
CA ILE A 21 57.41 50.78 30.36
C ILE A 21 56.74 51.81 29.45
N ASN A 22 55.41 51.76 29.34
CA ASN A 22 54.64 52.73 28.58
C ASN A 22 53.32 53.06 29.31
N PRO A 23 53.17 54.25 29.89
CA PRO A 23 51.98 54.61 30.64
C PRO A 23 50.74 54.84 29.74
N ASP A 24 50.94 55.08 28.44
CA ASP A 24 49.87 55.50 27.53
C ASP A 24 49.22 54.34 26.77
N TYR A 25 49.92 53.22 26.58
CA TYR A 25 49.44 52.07 25.79
C TYR A 25 49.94 50.74 26.36
N SER A 26 49.09 49.71 26.35
CA SER A 26 49.51 48.35 26.67
C SER A 26 50.39 47.74 25.56
N TYR A 27 51.06 46.63 25.85
CA TYR A 27 51.89 45.93 24.87
C TYR A 27 51.09 45.53 23.62
N ASP A 28 49.89 44.97 23.81
CA ASP A 28 49.00 44.55 22.72
C ASP A 28 48.51 45.73 21.86
N GLU A 29 48.28 46.90 22.48
CA GLU A 29 47.89 48.12 21.78
C GLU A 29 49.04 48.68 20.93
N LEU A 30 50.27 48.64 21.43
CA LEU A 30 51.47 49.02 20.68
C LEU A 30 51.71 48.10 19.48
N VAL A 31 51.59 46.78 19.67
CA VAL A 31 51.73 45.80 18.57
C VAL A 31 50.69 46.05 17.49
N LYS A 32 49.42 46.29 17.86
CA LYS A 32 48.35 46.61 16.90
C LYS A 32 48.60 47.92 16.16
N ARG A 33 49.09 48.95 16.86
CA ARG A 33 49.33 50.27 16.24
C ARG A 33 50.50 50.24 15.27
N ILE A 34 51.60 49.58 15.65
CA ILE A 34 52.75 49.36 14.77
C ILE A 34 52.33 48.52 13.55
N GLY A 35 51.51 47.48 13.76
CA GLY A 35 50.92 46.70 12.66
C GLY A 35 50.12 47.56 11.69
N ASN A 36 49.22 48.41 12.21
CA ASN A 36 48.39 49.30 11.39
C ASN A 36 49.21 50.37 10.63
N ASP A 37 50.26 50.94 11.24
CA ASP A 37 51.14 51.91 10.57
C ASP A 37 52.00 51.25 9.47
N ILE A 38 52.44 50.01 9.69
CA ILE A 38 53.13 49.20 8.67
C ILE A 38 52.18 48.87 7.53
N ASP A 39 50.96 48.42 7.81
CA ASP A 39 49.95 48.08 6.79
C ASP A 39 49.53 49.30 5.98
N SER A 40 49.35 50.46 6.63
CA SER A 40 49.13 51.76 6.00
C SER A 40 50.26 52.11 5.03
N THR A 41 51.51 52.00 5.47
CA THR A 41 52.69 52.31 4.64
C THR A 41 52.82 51.33 3.47
N ILE A 42 52.58 50.04 3.69
CA ILE A 42 52.57 49.02 2.64
C ILE A 42 51.48 49.34 1.60
N ASN A 43 50.29 49.75 2.03
CA ASN A 43 49.20 50.10 1.11
C ASN A 43 49.53 51.35 0.27
N ILE A 44 50.15 52.37 0.86
CA ILE A 44 50.61 53.56 0.13
C ILE A 44 51.70 53.19 -0.90
N LEU A 45 52.67 52.36 -0.52
CA LEU A 45 53.71 51.90 -1.44
C LEU A 45 53.16 51.02 -2.56
N LYS A 46 52.18 50.15 -2.27
CA LYS A 46 51.47 49.35 -3.27
C LYS A 46 50.70 50.23 -4.25
N ASP A 47 49.96 51.24 -3.78
CA ASP A 47 49.24 52.18 -4.63
C ASP A 47 50.21 52.99 -5.52
N ARG A 48 51.35 53.43 -4.97
CA ARG A 48 52.37 54.13 -5.76
C ARG A 48 53.03 53.22 -6.79
N LEU A 49 53.30 51.96 -6.45
CA LEU A 49 53.82 50.96 -7.37
C LEU A 49 52.80 50.67 -8.49
N GLN A 50 51.52 50.57 -8.15
CA GLN A 50 50.44 50.38 -9.11
C GLN A 50 50.36 51.57 -10.07
N LYS A 51 50.34 52.81 -9.56
CA LYS A 51 50.35 54.03 -10.39
C LYS A 51 51.58 54.10 -11.32
N LEU A 52 52.75 53.67 -10.86
CA LEU A 52 53.95 53.60 -11.69
C LEU A 52 53.87 52.51 -12.75
N ARG A 53 53.31 51.33 -12.41
CA ARG A 53 53.02 50.25 -13.37
C ARG A 53 52.01 50.69 -14.42
N ASP A 54 50.91 51.31 -14.00
CA ASP A 54 49.88 51.85 -14.90
C ASP A 54 50.47 52.91 -15.83
N LYS A 55 51.35 53.79 -15.31
CA LYS A 55 52.05 54.78 -16.13
C LYS A 55 52.99 54.12 -17.13
N ARG A 56 53.77 53.13 -16.69
CA ARG A 56 54.66 52.34 -17.56
C ARG A 56 53.85 51.66 -18.66
N ASP A 57 52.79 50.94 -18.30
CA ASP A 57 51.96 50.18 -19.23
C ASP A 57 51.25 51.10 -20.21
N ARG A 58 50.78 52.27 -19.74
CA ARG A 58 50.25 53.32 -20.62
C ARG A 58 51.29 53.81 -21.63
N LEU A 59 52.53 54.06 -21.22
CA LEU A 59 53.60 54.49 -22.12
C LEU A 59 53.97 53.39 -23.12
N PHE A 60 54.04 52.13 -22.71
CA PHE A 60 54.30 51.00 -23.63
C PHE A 60 53.18 50.77 -24.64
N LYS A 61 51.94 51.19 -24.34
CA LYS A 61 50.78 51.11 -25.24
C LYS A 61 50.63 52.31 -26.17
N MET A 62 51.37 53.39 -25.96
CA MET A 62 51.32 54.55 -26.84
C MET A 62 52.08 54.23 -28.13
N ASN A 63 51.45 54.52 -29.27
CA ASN A 63 52.14 54.50 -30.56
C ASN A 63 53.22 55.57 -30.62
N LEU A 64 54.15 55.45 -31.57
CA LEU A 64 55.31 56.34 -31.69
C LEU A 64 54.91 57.82 -31.75
N LYS A 65 53.81 58.13 -32.45
CA LYS A 65 53.25 59.50 -32.52
C LYS A 65 52.81 59.99 -31.13
N ALA A 66 52.01 59.19 -30.42
CA ALA A 66 51.51 59.57 -29.10
C ALA A 66 52.63 59.71 -28.06
N LEU A 67 53.71 58.92 -28.18
CA LEU A 67 54.91 59.08 -27.35
C LEU A 67 55.63 60.41 -27.63
N ILE A 68 55.80 60.76 -28.90
CA ILE A 68 56.40 62.04 -29.32
C ILE A 68 55.53 63.22 -28.86
N ASP A 69 54.21 63.11 -28.97
CA ASP A 69 53.28 64.16 -28.55
C ASP A 69 53.18 64.29 -27.02
N ALA A 70 53.42 63.19 -26.27
CA ALA A 70 53.37 63.18 -24.80
C ALA A 70 54.58 63.85 -24.14
N ASP A 71 55.73 63.93 -24.83
CA ASP A 71 56.93 64.62 -24.38
C ASP A 71 57.18 65.88 -25.21
N LEU A 72 56.72 67.03 -24.71
CA LEU A 72 56.88 68.34 -25.36
C LEU A 72 58.36 68.73 -25.57
N ALA A 73 59.30 68.07 -24.89
CA ALA A 73 60.73 68.29 -25.02
C ALA A 73 61.42 67.27 -25.94
N PHE A 74 60.68 66.37 -26.59
CA PHE A 74 61.26 65.38 -27.50
C PHE A 74 61.88 66.04 -28.73
N GLU A 75 63.19 65.82 -28.89
CA GLU A 75 63.94 66.18 -30.09
C GLU A 75 64.49 64.93 -30.75
N PHE A 76 64.37 64.85 -32.08
CA PHE A 76 65.02 63.77 -32.84
C PHE A 76 66.55 63.92 -32.72
N PRO A 77 67.32 62.82 -32.70
CA PRO A 77 68.79 62.87 -32.74
C PRO A 77 69.32 63.75 -33.88
N GLU A 78 70.43 64.47 -33.66
CA GLU A 78 71.00 65.45 -34.60
C GLU A 78 71.18 64.89 -36.03
N GLU A 79 71.55 63.61 -36.15
CA GLU A 79 71.72 62.89 -37.42
C GLU A 79 70.44 62.81 -38.27
N TYR A 80 69.26 62.79 -37.64
CA TYR A 80 67.96 62.70 -38.33
C TYR A 80 67.29 64.06 -38.53
N GLN A 81 67.66 65.08 -37.75
CA GLN A 81 67.10 66.44 -37.86
C GLN A 81 67.35 67.07 -39.24
N ALA A 82 68.42 66.67 -39.93
CA ALA A 82 68.73 67.12 -41.28
C ALA A 82 67.68 66.68 -42.32
N ASN A 83 66.98 65.57 -42.09
CA ASN A 83 65.94 65.06 -42.98
C ASN A 83 64.54 65.51 -42.53
N ARG A 84 64.18 66.75 -42.88
CA ARG A 84 62.90 67.37 -42.50
C ARG A 84 61.67 66.57 -42.94
N LEU A 85 61.74 65.85 -44.06
CA LEU A 85 60.63 65.03 -44.55
C LEU A 85 60.42 63.81 -43.65
N LEU A 86 61.49 63.08 -43.31
CA LEU A 86 61.41 61.92 -42.41
C LEU A 86 60.86 62.33 -41.03
N VAL A 87 61.38 63.42 -40.46
CA VAL A 87 60.89 63.98 -39.19
C VAL A 87 59.40 64.30 -39.27
N TYR A 88 58.96 64.94 -40.37
CA TYR A 88 57.55 65.25 -40.58
C TYR A 88 56.68 63.98 -40.65
N LEU A 89 57.11 62.97 -41.42
CA LEU A 89 56.35 61.73 -41.60
C LEU A 89 56.21 60.96 -40.28
N VAL A 90 57.28 60.85 -39.49
CA VAL A 90 57.25 60.16 -38.19
C VAL A 90 56.45 60.96 -37.16
N LYS A 91 56.71 62.27 -37.02
CA LYS A 91 56.04 63.13 -36.03
C LYS A 91 54.52 63.20 -36.22
N ASN A 92 54.05 63.16 -37.48
CA ASN A 92 52.61 63.18 -37.75
C ASN A 92 51.95 61.79 -37.77
N GLY A 93 52.74 60.70 -37.62
CA GLY A 93 52.28 59.32 -37.66
C GLY A 93 51.96 58.80 -39.07
N HIS A 94 52.56 59.37 -40.12
CA HIS A 94 52.50 58.82 -41.48
C HIS A 94 53.48 57.65 -41.69
N ILE A 95 54.56 57.63 -40.89
CA ILE A 95 55.44 56.48 -40.69
C ILE A 95 55.36 56.17 -39.19
N ASP A 96 54.88 54.99 -38.84
CA ASP A 96 54.75 54.54 -37.46
C ASP A 96 55.71 53.37 -37.15
N GLU A 97 55.62 52.83 -35.94
CA GLU A 97 56.39 51.68 -35.48
C GLU A 97 56.21 50.42 -36.33
N SER A 98 55.12 50.33 -37.10
CA SER A 98 54.81 49.19 -37.96
C SER A 98 55.34 49.34 -39.39
N TYR A 99 55.92 50.50 -39.73
CA TYR A 99 56.53 50.77 -41.04
C TYR A 99 57.46 49.66 -41.57
N PRO A 100 58.36 49.06 -40.76
CA PRO A 100 59.19 47.94 -41.21
C PRO A 100 58.38 46.76 -41.76
N ASN A 101 57.17 46.50 -41.25
CA ASN A 101 56.30 45.41 -41.70
C ASN A 101 55.76 45.63 -43.11
N TYR A 102 55.62 46.90 -43.53
CA TYR A 102 55.10 47.29 -44.84
C TYR A 102 56.19 47.40 -45.90
N ILE A 103 57.41 47.83 -45.52
CA ILE A 103 58.51 48.07 -46.47
C ILE A 103 59.53 46.94 -46.55
N SER A 104 59.46 45.94 -45.68
CA SER A 104 60.36 44.79 -45.73
C SER A 104 60.11 43.99 -47.02
N TYR A 105 61.03 44.15 -47.97
CA TYR A 105 61.23 43.20 -49.05
C TYR A 105 61.70 41.88 -48.44
N PHE A 106 60.98 40.81 -48.77
CA PHE A 106 61.26 39.44 -48.34
C PHE A 106 62.73 39.07 -48.57
N TYR A 107 63.50 38.91 -47.48
CA TYR A 107 64.78 38.23 -47.53
C TYR A 107 64.58 36.77 -47.16
N GLU A 108 64.73 35.91 -48.16
CA GLU A 108 64.61 34.46 -48.05
C GLU A 108 65.65 33.93 -47.04
N GLY A 109 65.19 33.29 -45.97
CA GLY A 109 66.07 32.61 -45.01
C GLY A 109 65.59 32.49 -43.57
N LYS A 110 64.64 33.31 -43.09
CA LYS A 110 64.12 33.22 -41.70
C LYS A 110 62.60 33.26 -41.55
N LEU A 111 61.88 34.06 -42.32
CA LEU A 111 60.42 34.19 -42.23
C LEU A 111 59.78 33.70 -43.53
N THR A 112 58.89 32.70 -43.48
CA THR A 112 58.18 32.24 -44.69
C THR A 112 57.03 33.18 -45.05
N LEU A 113 56.51 33.06 -46.28
CA LEU A 113 55.30 33.80 -46.68
C LEU A 113 54.13 33.52 -45.73
N ASN A 114 53.94 32.26 -45.35
CA ASN A 114 52.87 31.84 -44.44
C ASN A 114 53.03 32.45 -43.03
N ASP A 115 54.26 32.48 -42.49
CA ASP A 115 54.54 33.13 -41.20
C ASP A 115 54.23 34.63 -41.26
N ARG A 116 54.60 35.31 -42.36
CA ARG A 116 54.32 36.74 -42.58
C ARG A 116 52.82 37.00 -42.68
N GLU A 117 52.10 36.22 -43.47
CA GLU A 117 50.64 36.35 -43.62
C GLU A 117 49.93 36.14 -42.28
N PHE A 118 50.41 35.20 -41.45
CA PHE A 118 49.87 34.99 -40.12
C PHE A 118 50.12 36.18 -39.19
N ILE A 119 51.34 36.74 -39.18
CA ILE A 119 51.64 37.96 -38.42
C ILE A 119 50.74 39.13 -38.88
N LEU A 120 50.61 39.35 -40.19
CA LEU A 120 49.77 40.42 -40.73
C LEU A 120 48.28 40.22 -40.40
N SER A 121 47.80 38.98 -40.42
CA SER A 121 46.45 38.61 -39.99
C SER A 121 46.20 39.00 -38.53
N ILE A 122 47.16 38.76 -37.63
CA ILE A 122 47.05 39.12 -36.21
C ILE A 122 47.12 40.63 -35.99
N LEU A 123 47.98 41.33 -36.73
CA LEU A 123 48.18 42.76 -36.53
C LEU A 123 47.02 43.59 -37.09
N ASN A 124 46.62 43.35 -38.33
CA ASN A 124 45.74 44.27 -39.08
C ASN A 124 44.83 43.57 -40.13
N GLY A 125 44.82 42.24 -40.20
CA GLY A 125 44.16 41.50 -41.28
C GLY A 125 42.98 40.63 -40.82
N PRO A 126 42.22 40.05 -41.77
CA PRO A 126 41.21 39.06 -41.43
C PRO A 126 41.88 37.78 -40.88
N PRO A 127 41.24 37.03 -39.97
CA PRO A 127 41.75 35.76 -39.48
C PRO A 127 42.04 34.76 -40.61
N LEU A 128 43.20 34.12 -40.57
CA LEU A 128 43.52 32.99 -41.45
C LEU A 128 42.74 31.72 -41.05
N PRO A 129 42.64 30.72 -41.95
CA PRO A 129 42.16 29.39 -41.59
C PRO A 129 42.91 28.83 -40.38
N LYS A 130 42.18 28.19 -39.46
CA LYS A 130 42.72 27.68 -38.19
C LYS A 130 43.83 26.64 -38.37
N ASN A 131 43.85 25.97 -39.52
CA ASN A 131 44.85 24.98 -39.93
C ASN A 131 45.95 25.54 -40.86
N ALA A 132 46.04 26.87 -41.03
CA ALA A 132 47.11 27.47 -41.80
C ALA A 132 48.48 27.08 -41.24
N GLN A 133 49.44 26.81 -42.13
CA GLN A 133 50.78 26.41 -41.72
C GLN A 133 51.53 27.58 -41.08
N VAL A 134 52.19 27.32 -39.96
CA VAL A 134 53.10 28.27 -39.31
C VAL A 134 54.47 27.58 -39.17
N PRO A 135 55.31 27.59 -40.22
CA PRO A 135 56.59 26.89 -40.21
C PRO A 135 57.58 27.38 -39.14
N ASN A 136 57.56 28.68 -38.80
CA ASN A 136 58.49 29.27 -37.83
C ASN A 136 57.75 29.97 -36.68
N PRO A 137 57.05 29.22 -35.80
CA PRO A 137 56.21 29.78 -34.75
C PRO A 137 57.00 30.58 -33.70
N ALA A 138 58.28 30.27 -33.48
CA ALA A 138 59.15 31.04 -32.59
C ALA A 138 59.38 32.47 -33.09
N ILE A 139 59.58 32.64 -34.40
CA ILE A 139 59.80 33.96 -35.02
C ILE A 139 58.50 34.76 -35.06
N VAL A 140 57.38 34.08 -35.30
CA VAL A 140 56.04 34.69 -35.15
C VAL A 140 55.86 35.20 -33.72
N TYR A 141 56.13 34.37 -32.71
CA TYR A 141 56.04 34.77 -31.29
C TYR A 141 56.89 36.00 -30.96
N GLU A 142 58.14 36.06 -31.43
CA GLU A 142 59.03 37.21 -31.22
C GLU A 142 58.53 38.51 -31.87
N SER A 143 57.66 38.41 -32.87
CA SER A 143 57.09 39.54 -33.61
C SER A 143 55.77 40.06 -33.03
N LEU A 144 55.25 39.41 -31.98
CA LEU A 144 53.96 39.73 -31.38
C LEU A 144 54.11 40.33 -29.98
N HIS A 145 53.28 41.31 -29.67
CA HIS A 145 53.10 41.83 -28.31
C HIS A 145 52.02 41.03 -27.58
N LEU A 146 52.05 41.05 -26.25
CA LEU A 146 51.08 40.33 -25.42
C LEU A 146 49.63 40.71 -25.74
N ASP A 147 49.37 41.98 -26.09
CA ASP A 147 48.03 42.47 -26.46
C ASP A 147 47.50 41.79 -27.75
N ASN A 148 48.38 41.28 -28.61
CA ASN A 148 47.97 40.55 -29.82
C ASN A 148 47.35 39.18 -29.52
N PHE A 149 47.62 38.59 -28.35
CA PHE A 149 47.04 37.30 -27.95
C PHE A 149 45.56 37.39 -27.55
N GLY A 150 45.02 38.61 -27.46
CA GLY A 150 43.58 38.86 -27.36
C GLY A 150 42.87 39.02 -28.70
N ASN A 151 43.56 38.89 -29.85
CA ASN A 151 42.95 39.00 -31.17
C ASN A 151 42.46 37.62 -31.67
N PRO A 152 41.20 37.45 -32.13
CA PRO A 152 40.69 36.21 -32.73
C PRO A 152 41.56 35.59 -33.83
N ALA A 153 42.36 36.38 -34.54
CA ALA A 153 43.30 35.92 -35.55
C ALA A 153 44.47 35.09 -34.98
N ILE A 154 44.75 35.17 -33.67
CA ILE A 154 45.78 34.36 -32.99
C ILE A 154 45.45 32.86 -32.96
N LEU A 155 44.17 32.53 -33.09
CA LEU A 155 43.66 31.16 -33.00
C LEU A 155 44.08 30.38 -34.25
N ASN A 156 45.22 29.71 -34.16
CA ASN A 156 45.79 28.81 -35.16
C ASN A 156 46.34 27.56 -34.47
N ILE A 157 46.05 26.38 -35.01
CA ILE A 157 46.36 25.08 -34.38
C ILE A 157 47.87 24.87 -34.26
N ALA A 158 48.64 25.16 -35.31
CA ALA A 158 50.09 24.96 -35.32
C ALA A 158 50.78 25.90 -34.30
N PHE A 159 50.35 27.17 -34.27
CA PHE A 159 50.88 28.15 -33.33
C PHE A 159 50.49 27.84 -31.88
N TYR A 160 49.24 27.48 -31.63
CA TYR A 160 48.77 27.09 -30.31
C TYR A 160 49.49 25.84 -29.78
N ASN A 161 49.72 24.83 -30.63
CA ASN A 161 50.51 23.65 -30.26
C ASN A 161 51.95 23.99 -29.90
N TRP A 162 52.56 24.94 -30.61
CA TRP A 162 53.91 25.40 -30.28
C TRP A 162 53.95 26.11 -28.92
N LEU A 163 52.97 26.99 -28.61
CA LEU A 163 52.86 27.62 -27.29
C LEU A 163 52.66 26.58 -26.18
N LYS A 164 51.72 25.65 -26.41
CA LYS A 164 51.41 24.55 -25.51
C LYS A 164 52.62 23.66 -25.21
N ALA A 165 53.57 23.51 -26.14
CA ALA A 165 54.75 22.66 -25.94
C ALA A 165 55.62 23.11 -24.75
N ASN A 166 55.56 24.40 -24.35
CA ASN A 166 56.27 24.94 -23.19
C ASN A 166 55.34 25.83 -22.35
N PRO A 167 54.33 25.25 -21.67
CA PRO A 167 53.22 26.01 -21.09
C PRO A 167 53.67 26.90 -19.93
N LYS A 168 54.72 26.52 -19.19
CA LYS A 168 55.30 27.36 -18.13
C LYS A 168 55.92 28.65 -18.68
N ARG A 169 56.57 28.56 -19.85
CA ARG A 169 57.23 29.70 -20.50
C ARG A 169 56.22 30.64 -21.14
N HIS A 170 55.15 30.09 -21.70
CA HIS A 170 54.12 30.82 -22.45
C HIS A 170 52.80 30.95 -21.66
N SER A 171 52.86 30.95 -20.33
CA SER A 171 51.67 30.93 -19.48
C SER A 171 50.81 32.17 -19.66
N THR A 172 51.43 33.36 -19.70
CA THR A 172 50.70 34.62 -19.87
C THR A 172 50.01 34.71 -21.23
N GLU A 173 50.64 34.22 -22.29
CA GLU A 173 50.05 34.17 -23.63
C GLU A 173 48.91 33.16 -23.73
N LEU A 174 49.07 31.98 -23.14
CA LEU A 174 48.03 30.97 -23.07
C LEU A 174 46.82 31.46 -22.25
N ASP A 175 47.06 32.18 -21.15
CA ASP A 175 46.00 32.81 -20.34
C ASP A 175 45.24 33.87 -21.14
N ARG A 176 45.92 34.67 -21.98
CA ARG A 176 45.26 35.63 -22.88
C ARG A 176 44.39 34.95 -23.93
N ILE A 177 44.89 33.87 -24.52
CA ILE A 177 44.10 33.07 -25.47
C ILE A 177 42.89 32.48 -24.74
N LYS A 178 43.07 31.95 -23.53
CA LYS A 178 41.97 31.44 -22.70
C LYS A 178 40.92 32.51 -22.44
N GLU A 179 41.32 33.71 -21.99
CA GLU A 179 40.41 34.84 -21.77
C GLU A 179 39.63 35.22 -23.05
N LEU A 180 40.30 35.21 -24.20
CA LEU A 180 39.69 35.46 -25.51
C LEU A 180 38.59 34.43 -25.81
N LEU A 181 38.88 33.15 -25.58
CA LEU A 181 37.95 32.05 -25.85
C LEU A 181 36.75 32.06 -24.90
N VAL A 182 36.98 32.29 -23.60
CA VAL A 182 35.90 32.36 -22.60
C VAL A 182 34.99 33.58 -22.85
N LYS A 183 35.51 34.69 -23.37
CA LYS A 183 34.71 35.90 -23.67
C LYS A 183 33.98 35.83 -25.01
N ASN A 184 34.47 35.06 -25.97
CA ASN A 184 33.91 34.99 -27.32
C ASN A 184 33.57 33.54 -27.68
N HIS A 185 32.37 33.12 -27.28
CA HIS A 185 31.89 31.75 -27.45
C HIS A 185 31.89 31.27 -28.91
N ASP A 186 31.57 32.13 -29.89
CA ASP A 186 31.62 31.77 -31.32
C ASP A 186 33.03 31.40 -31.76
N HIS A 187 34.03 32.21 -31.40
CA HIS A 187 35.43 31.92 -31.73
C HIS A 187 35.96 30.70 -30.98
N ALA A 188 35.50 30.46 -29.75
CA ALA A 188 35.81 29.25 -29.01
C ALA A 188 35.21 28.01 -29.65
N PHE A 189 33.94 28.07 -30.04
CA PHE A 189 33.28 26.99 -30.75
C PHE A 189 34.02 26.66 -32.05
N ASP A 190 34.27 27.64 -32.92
CA ASP A 190 34.96 27.44 -34.19
C ASP A 190 36.37 26.86 -34.01
N PHE A 191 37.08 27.28 -32.95
CA PHE A 191 38.41 26.77 -32.66
C PHE A 191 38.40 25.36 -32.07
N ILE A 192 37.43 25.03 -31.22
CA ILE A 192 37.18 23.67 -30.74
C ILE A 192 36.88 22.73 -31.92
N GLU A 193 35.99 23.15 -32.83
CA GLU A 193 35.64 22.41 -34.04
C GLU A 193 36.87 22.13 -34.91
N ALA A 194 37.70 23.15 -35.12
CA ALA A 194 38.93 22.99 -35.89
C ALA A 194 39.94 22.02 -35.22
N CYS A 195 39.93 21.94 -33.89
CA CYS A 195 40.84 21.09 -33.12
C CYS A 195 40.35 19.63 -32.95
N LEU A 196 39.14 19.27 -33.36
CA LEU A 196 38.58 17.92 -33.17
C LEU A 196 39.46 16.81 -33.74
N SER A 197 40.16 17.07 -34.85
CA SER A 197 41.05 16.11 -35.51
C SER A 197 42.46 16.02 -34.89
N VAL A 198 42.74 16.77 -33.81
CA VAL A 198 44.07 16.87 -33.19
C VAL A 198 43.99 16.56 -31.68
N PRO A 199 44.08 15.27 -31.27
CA PRO A 199 43.76 14.80 -29.92
C PRO A 199 44.50 15.50 -28.77
N ASP A 200 45.81 15.72 -28.92
CA ASP A 200 46.60 16.37 -27.88
C ASP A 200 46.15 17.83 -27.69
N THR A 201 45.94 18.54 -28.80
CA THR A 201 45.52 19.94 -28.80
C THR A 201 44.17 20.11 -28.12
N ILE A 202 43.20 19.29 -28.52
CA ILE A 202 41.83 19.40 -28.03
C ILE A 202 41.74 19.07 -26.54
N THR A 203 42.50 18.09 -26.04
CA THR A 203 42.53 17.76 -24.61
C THR A 203 42.91 18.99 -23.76
N PHE A 204 44.05 19.60 -24.08
CA PHE A 204 44.57 20.76 -23.33
C PHE A 204 43.68 21.99 -23.49
N LEU A 205 43.08 22.18 -24.66
CA LEU A 205 42.13 23.25 -24.91
C LEU A 205 40.90 23.13 -24.02
N LEU A 206 40.29 21.94 -23.96
CA LEU A 206 39.08 21.71 -23.16
C LEU A 206 39.35 21.80 -21.66
N GLU A 207 40.44 21.19 -21.18
CA GLU A 207 40.84 21.24 -19.76
C GLU A 207 41.07 22.69 -19.28
N SER A 208 41.48 23.58 -20.19
CA SER A 208 41.66 25.00 -19.89
C SER A 208 40.33 25.75 -19.95
N VAL A 209 39.61 25.68 -21.08
CA VAL A 209 38.49 26.58 -21.39
C VAL A 209 37.18 26.18 -20.70
N ILE A 210 36.83 24.89 -20.71
CA ILE A 210 35.52 24.42 -20.24
C ILE A 210 35.25 24.74 -18.76
N PRO A 211 36.21 24.62 -17.83
CA PRO A 211 35.99 25.02 -16.44
C PRO A 211 35.58 26.48 -16.24
N GLU A 212 35.97 27.39 -17.14
CA GLU A 212 35.61 28.81 -17.10
C GLU A 212 34.39 29.15 -17.96
N TRP A 213 33.85 28.17 -18.70
CA TRP A 213 32.68 28.31 -19.53
C TRP A 213 31.57 27.32 -19.14
N PRO A 214 30.95 27.48 -17.95
CA PRO A 214 29.90 26.57 -17.49
C PRO A 214 28.61 26.63 -18.34
N GLY A 215 28.48 27.63 -19.22
CA GLY A 215 27.38 27.75 -20.19
C GLY A 215 27.62 27.00 -21.51
N TYR A 216 28.72 26.24 -21.63
CA TYR A 216 29.08 25.59 -22.89
C TYR A 216 27.98 24.69 -23.45
N TRP A 217 27.37 23.84 -22.62
CA TRP A 217 26.35 22.91 -23.09
C TRP A 217 25.09 23.62 -23.58
N ILE A 218 24.56 24.58 -22.80
CA ILE A 218 23.43 25.43 -23.21
C ILE A 218 23.74 26.16 -24.53
N TYR A 219 24.96 26.67 -24.68
CA TYR A 219 25.36 27.34 -25.91
C TYR A 219 25.24 26.42 -27.14
N LEU A 220 25.63 25.14 -27.02
CA LEU A 220 25.49 24.16 -28.11
C LEU A 220 24.01 23.88 -28.44
N THR A 221 23.16 23.77 -27.43
CA THR A 221 21.75 23.37 -27.60
C THR A 221 20.84 24.54 -27.98
N GLU A 222 21.03 25.73 -27.40
CA GLU A 222 20.11 26.87 -27.55
C GLU A 222 20.59 27.93 -28.54
N GLU A 223 21.89 28.24 -28.54
CA GLU A 223 22.46 29.26 -29.43
C GLU A 223 22.85 28.65 -30.78
N LYS A 224 23.71 27.63 -30.79
CA LYS A 224 24.11 26.93 -32.01
C LYS A 224 23.04 25.99 -32.55
N LYS A 225 22.17 25.47 -31.68
CA LYS A 225 21.09 24.53 -32.02
C LYS A 225 21.59 23.36 -32.86
N LEU A 226 22.66 22.74 -32.37
CA LEU A 226 23.25 21.57 -33.02
C LEU A 226 22.23 20.41 -33.07
N ASP A 227 22.32 19.60 -34.11
CA ASP A 227 21.57 18.35 -34.21
C ASP A 227 22.12 17.29 -33.24
N ASP A 228 21.33 16.22 -33.01
CA ASP A 228 21.68 15.15 -32.06
C ASP A 228 23.02 14.47 -32.41
N GLN A 229 23.34 14.36 -33.70
CA GLN A 229 24.60 13.77 -34.15
C GLN A 229 25.80 14.62 -33.73
N ASN A 230 25.74 15.95 -33.90
CA ASN A 230 26.82 16.84 -33.51
C ASN A 230 26.87 17.04 -32.00
N LEU A 231 25.72 17.12 -31.31
CA LEU A 231 25.67 17.10 -29.84
C LEU A 231 26.34 15.84 -29.27
N SER A 232 26.11 14.67 -29.88
CA SER A 232 26.74 13.41 -29.46
C SER A 232 28.27 13.50 -29.59
N LYS A 233 28.79 14.12 -30.66
CA LYS A 233 30.24 14.32 -30.84
C LYS A 233 30.82 15.19 -29.73
N HIS A 234 30.17 16.31 -29.41
CA HIS A 234 30.61 17.20 -28.33
C HIS A 234 30.50 16.53 -26.96
N PHE A 235 29.42 15.80 -26.68
CA PHE A 235 29.28 15.04 -25.45
C PHE A 235 30.41 14.02 -25.30
N MET A 236 30.67 13.23 -26.35
CA MET A 236 31.76 12.25 -26.37
C MET A 236 33.13 12.91 -26.20
N LEU A 237 33.33 14.11 -26.75
CA LEU A 237 34.55 14.88 -26.59
C LEU A 237 34.75 15.29 -25.12
N LEU A 238 33.71 15.86 -24.49
CA LEU A 238 33.74 16.19 -23.06
C LEU A 238 34.07 14.95 -22.22
N LEU A 239 33.38 13.84 -22.48
CA LEU A 239 33.57 12.59 -21.73
C LEU A 239 34.95 11.97 -21.93
N LYS A 240 35.53 12.06 -23.13
CA LYS A 240 36.87 11.54 -23.44
C LYS A 240 37.95 12.32 -22.70
N HIS A 241 37.86 13.64 -22.67
CA HIS A 241 38.97 14.52 -22.28
C HIS A 241 38.84 15.13 -20.88
N LEU A 242 37.64 15.21 -20.33
CA LEU A 242 37.40 15.83 -19.02
C LEU A 242 36.98 14.79 -17.98
N LYS A 243 37.15 15.18 -16.72
CA LYS A 243 36.64 14.44 -15.57
C LYS A 243 35.20 14.84 -15.28
N ALA A 244 34.43 13.93 -14.69
CA ALA A 244 33.01 14.14 -14.43
C ALA A 244 32.72 15.36 -13.52
N ASP A 245 33.62 15.71 -12.59
CA ASP A 245 33.51 16.92 -11.74
C ASP A 245 33.62 18.24 -12.52
N ILE A 246 34.30 18.23 -13.68
CA ILE A 246 34.38 19.38 -14.59
C ILE A 246 33.15 19.42 -15.52
N ILE A 247 32.60 18.26 -15.90
CA ILE A 247 31.45 18.18 -16.80
C ILE A 247 30.14 18.48 -16.06
N LYS A 248 30.00 18.05 -14.80
CA LYS A 248 28.78 18.23 -14.00
C LYS A 248 28.26 19.69 -13.99
N PRO A 249 29.09 20.73 -13.77
CA PRO A 249 28.64 22.12 -13.80
C PRO A 249 28.06 22.59 -15.15
N LEU A 250 28.27 21.84 -16.24
CA LEU A 250 27.67 22.13 -17.54
C LEU A 250 26.19 21.75 -17.61
N ASN A 251 25.70 20.92 -16.67
CA ASN A 251 24.28 20.58 -16.54
C ASN A 251 23.48 21.75 -15.95
N LYS A 252 23.43 22.86 -16.67
CA LYS A 252 22.56 23.99 -16.34
C LYS A 252 21.15 23.71 -16.84
N GLU A 253 20.16 24.04 -16.03
CA GLU A 253 18.74 23.86 -16.37
C GLU A 253 18.42 22.41 -16.78
N ASP A 254 19.16 21.45 -16.20
CA ASP A 254 19.09 20.02 -16.50
C ASP A 254 19.32 19.62 -17.97
N ALA A 255 19.75 20.55 -18.83
CA ALA A 255 19.89 20.34 -20.27
C ALA A 255 20.85 19.20 -20.65
N LEU A 256 21.89 18.94 -19.84
CA LEU A 256 22.80 17.81 -20.07
C LEU A 256 22.15 16.49 -19.66
N GLY A 257 21.46 16.47 -18.51
CA GLY A 257 20.71 15.31 -18.04
C GLY A 257 19.56 14.93 -18.97
N GLU A 258 18.82 15.92 -19.47
CA GLU A 258 17.77 15.73 -20.49
C GLU A 258 18.34 15.11 -21.77
N TYR A 259 19.48 15.63 -22.24
CA TYR A 259 20.17 15.07 -23.39
C TYR A 259 20.59 13.61 -23.17
N MET A 260 21.19 13.30 -22.02
CA MET A 260 21.55 11.93 -21.63
C MET A 260 20.32 11.03 -21.57
N ALA A 261 19.16 11.54 -21.12
CA ALA A 261 17.92 10.79 -21.03
C ALA A 261 17.28 10.46 -22.39
N SER A 262 17.40 11.36 -23.37
CA SER A 262 16.60 11.29 -24.61
C SER A 262 17.39 10.98 -25.89
N SER A 263 18.71 11.24 -25.93
CA SER A 263 19.50 11.10 -27.17
C SER A 263 19.53 9.64 -27.63
N ILE A 264 19.22 9.39 -28.90
CA ILE A 264 19.34 8.07 -29.51
C ILE A 264 20.71 7.92 -30.15
N GLU A 265 21.24 8.99 -30.75
CA GLU A 265 22.53 8.96 -31.44
C GLU A 265 23.70 8.74 -30.47
N LEU A 266 23.62 9.28 -29.25
CA LEU A 266 24.65 9.09 -28.22
C LEU A 266 24.91 7.61 -27.94
N TYR A 267 23.86 6.81 -27.75
CA TYR A 267 23.98 5.39 -27.44
C TYR A 267 24.32 4.52 -28.65
N LYS A 268 24.34 5.08 -29.88
CA LYS A 268 24.84 4.41 -31.08
C LYS A 268 26.33 4.68 -31.35
N MET A 269 26.93 5.65 -30.65
CA MET A 269 28.33 6.02 -30.86
C MET A 269 29.25 4.84 -30.53
N GLU A 270 30.04 4.40 -31.52
CA GLU A 270 31.00 3.31 -31.34
C GLU A 270 32.02 3.61 -30.24
N ASP A 271 32.44 4.86 -30.14
CA ASP A 271 33.35 5.36 -29.11
C ASP A 271 32.83 5.14 -27.68
N LEU A 272 31.51 5.16 -27.47
CA LEU A 272 30.91 5.00 -26.14
C LEU A 272 31.19 3.61 -25.57
N ARG A 273 31.34 2.60 -26.45
CA ARG A 273 31.70 1.23 -26.07
C ARG A 273 33.01 1.16 -25.28
N MET A 274 33.95 2.04 -25.60
CA MET A 274 35.29 2.06 -24.98
C MET A 274 35.36 2.88 -23.69
N ILE A 275 34.37 3.74 -23.42
CA ILE A 275 34.39 4.69 -22.29
C ILE A 275 33.15 4.62 -21.41
N GLN A 276 32.47 3.47 -21.38
CA GLN A 276 31.27 3.22 -20.57
C GLN A 276 31.46 3.58 -19.09
N SER A 277 32.64 3.28 -18.50
CA SER A 277 32.94 3.64 -17.11
C SER A 277 32.94 5.14 -16.87
N LYS A 278 33.48 5.94 -17.80
CA LYS A 278 33.45 7.41 -17.70
C LYS A 278 32.03 7.95 -17.78
N PHE A 279 31.19 7.36 -18.65
CA PHE A 279 29.78 7.71 -18.71
C PHE A 279 29.10 7.48 -17.36
N LEU A 280 29.36 6.32 -16.74
CA LEU A 280 28.80 5.99 -15.43
C LEU A 280 29.31 6.91 -14.30
N GLU A 281 30.59 7.31 -14.33
CA GLU A 281 31.14 8.30 -13.39
C GLU A 281 30.44 9.66 -13.50
N LEU A 282 30.03 10.06 -14.72
CA LEU A 282 29.23 11.25 -14.94
C LEU A 282 27.77 11.04 -14.51
N ALA A 283 27.21 9.87 -14.80
CA ALA A 283 25.87 9.48 -14.39
C ALA A 283 25.68 9.47 -12.87
N ASP A 284 26.74 9.22 -12.10
CA ASP A 284 26.73 9.34 -10.64
C ASP A 284 26.61 10.80 -10.14
N GLN A 285 26.78 11.79 -11.03
CA GLN A 285 26.85 13.21 -10.68
C GLN A 285 25.78 14.08 -11.35
N VAL A 286 25.18 13.60 -12.43
CA VAL A 286 24.12 14.27 -13.20
C VAL A 286 22.86 13.44 -13.08
N GLU A 287 21.78 14.04 -12.59
CA GLU A 287 20.49 13.36 -12.49
C GLU A 287 19.83 13.26 -13.87
N PHE A 288 19.45 12.04 -14.26
CA PHE A 288 18.66 11.79 -15.45
C PHE A 288 17.89 10.45 -15.31
N LYS A 289 16.83 10.31 -16.10
CA LYS A 289 16.13 9.03 -16.27
C LYS A 289 15.94 8.77 -17.75
N LEU A 290 16.55 7.70 -18.27
CA LEU A 290 16.36 7.27 -19.65
C LEU A 290 14.88 7.23 -20.02
N ILE A 291 14.55 7.87 -21.13
CA ILE A 291 13.22 7.80 -21.74
C ILE A 291 13.04 6.43 -22.40
N ARG A 292 14.12 5.87 -22.97
CA ARG A 292 14.14 4.57 -23.64
C ARG A 292 15.32 3.74 -23.16
N PHE A 293 15.05 2.67 -22.44
CA PHE A 293 16.00 1.66 -22.02
C PHE A 293 16.13 0.61 -23.12
N ASN A 294 17.04 0.81 -24.08
CA ASN A 294 17.23 -0.10 -25.20
C ASN A 294 18.54 -0.89 -25.01
N TYR A 295 18.48 -1.98 -24.26
CA TYR A 295 19.67 -2.78 -23.95
C TYR A 295 20.46 -3.15 -25.22
N ASP A 296 21.74 -2.79 -25.23
CA ASP A 296 22.72 -3.19 -26.25
C ASP A 296 23.84 -3.97 -25.55
N GLU A 297 24.11 -5.18 -26.04
CA GLU A 297 25.16 -6.06 -25.50
C GLU A 297 26.55 -5.40 -25.57
N ASN A 298 26.80 -4.58 -26.60
CA ASN A 298 28.04 -3.81 -26.73
C ASN A 298 28.20 -2.71 -25.66
N LEU A 299 27.09 -2.32 -25.04
CA LEU A 299 27.01 -1.34 -23.94
C LEU A 299 26.54 -2.00 -22.63
N SER A 300 26.78 -3.29 -22.46
CA SER A 300 26.30 -4.07 -21.31
C SER A 300 26.75 -3.51 -19.96
N GLN A 301 27.97 -2.98 -19.84
CA GLN A 301 28.45 -2.36 -18.60
C GLN A 301 27.65 -1.09 -18.27
N LEU A 302 27.43 -0.24 -19.28
CA LEU A 302 26.66 1.00 -19.15
C LEU A 302 25.21 0.70 -18.79
N TYR A 303 24.52 -0.18 -19.52
CA TYR A 303 23.12 -0.50 -19.24
C TYR A 303 22.93 -1.19 -17.91
N LYS A 304 23.85 -2.08 -17.52
CA LYS A 304 23.86 -2.66 -16.18
C LYS A 304 24.03 -1.56 -15.13
N GLY A 305 24.96 -0.62 -15.31
CA GLY A 305 25.17 0.48 -14.38
C GLY A 305 23.95 1.39 -14.24
N ILE A 306 23.25 1.70 -15.34
CA ILE A 306 21.99 2.48 -15.33
C ILE A 306 20.87 1.72 -14.63
N TYR A 307 20.76 0.42 -14.91
CA TYR A 307 19.79 -0.47 -14.27
C TYR A 307 19.98 -0.53 -12.75
N GLU A 308 21.22 -0.75 -12.28
CA GLU A 308 21.57 -0.81 -10.85
C GLU A 308 21.34 0.52 -10.11
N ARG A 309 21.38 1.65 -10.83
CA ARG A 309 21.14 3.00 -10.30
C ARG A 309 19.70 3.49 -10.45
N HIS A 310 18.81 2.68 -11.03
CA HIS A 310 17.41 3.04 -11.29
C HIS A 310 17.24 4.28 -12.21
N GLN A 311 18.20 4.54 -13.11
CA GLN A 311 18.25 5.74 -13.97
C GLN A 311 17.43 5.60 -15.26
N TYR A 312 16.21 5.07 -15.13
CA TYR A 312 15.25 4.92 -16.23
C TYR A 312 13.83 5.16 -15.73
N ARG A 313 12.92 5.51 -16.63
CA ARG A 313 11.52 5.74 -16.29
C ARG A 313 10.78 4.42 -16.03
N LEU A 314 9.90 4.42 -15.03
CA LEU A 314 8.96 3.31 -14.79
C LEU A 314 7.80 3.44 -15.77
N ASP A 315 7.97 2.84 -16.94
CA ASP A 315 6.95 2.65 -17.96
C ASP A 315 7.05 1.25 -18.56
N ALA A 316 5.99 0.81 -19.24
CA ALA A 316 5.89 -0.54 -19.77
C ALA A 316 7.04 -0.94 -20.70
N ASN A 317 7.50 -0.04 -21.57
CA ASN A 317 8.55 -0.35 -22.53
C ASN A 317 9.90 -0.55 -21.83
N ASN A 318 10.23 0.36 -20.91
CA ASN A 318 11.49 0.30 -20.17
C ASN A 318 11.53 -0.91 -19.22
N ILE A 319 10.42 -1.19 -18.54
CA ILE A 319 10.31 -2.35 -17.66
C ILE A 319 10.46 -3.66 -18.46
N LYS A 320 9.77 -3.79 -19.59
CA LYS A 320 9.94 -4.96 -20.48
C LYS A 320 11.37 -5.12 -20.97
N ALA A 321 12.01 -4.04 -21.39
CA ALA A 321 13.41 -4.09 -21.83
C ALA A 321 14.37 -4.51 -20.70
N VAL A 322 14.14 -4.03 -19.47
CA VAL A 322 14.88 -4.47 -18.28
C VAL A 322 14.63 -5.94 -17.98
N LEU A 323 13.39 -6.42 -18.08
CA LEU A 323 13.05 -7.83 -17.88
C LEU A 323 13.70 -8.73 -18.93
N LEU A 324 13.74 -8.30 -20.21
CA LEU A 324 14.43 -9.03 -21.27
C LEU A 324 15.95 -9.10 -21.02
N ALA A 325 16.56 -8.03 -20.51
CA ALA A 325 18.00 -7.96 -20.29
C ALA A 325 18.46 -8.62 -18.97
N PHE A 326 17.68 -8.49 -17.90
CA PHE A 326 18.08 -8.84 -16.53
C PHE A 326 17.07 -9.72 -15.78
N GLY A 327 15.92 -10.03 -16.37
CA GLY A 327 14.84 -10.79 -15.74
C GLY A 327 15.04 -12.31 -15.74
N GLY A 328 16.02 -12.83 -16.48
CA GLY A 328 16.25 -14.27 -16.63
C GLY A 328 15.35 -14.89 -17.71
N GLU A 329 15.10 -16.20 -17.61
CA GLU A 329 14.22 -16.91 -18.54
C GLU A 329 12.75 -16.60 -18.18
N LEU A 330 12.06 -15.92 -19.10
CA LEU A 330 10.64 -15.56 -19.00
C LEU A 330 9.93 -16.13 -20.23
N GLU A 331 8.93 -16.98 -20.01
CA GLU A 331 8.07 -17.52 -21.07
C GLU A 331 7.02 -16.46 -21.46
N ASP A 332 6.74 -16.32 -22.75
CA ASP A 332 5.68 -15.45 -23.32
C ASP A 332 5.50 -14.07 -22.65
N LEU A 333 6.62 -13.37 -22.41
CA LEU A 333 6.68 -12.10 -21.67
C LEU A 333 5.64 -11.07 -22.10
N GLU A 334 5.34 -10.94 -23.40
CA GLU A 334 4.39 -9.96 -23.89
C GLU A 334 2.96 -10.19 -23.39
N LEU A 335 2.49 -11.44 -23.43
CA LEU A 335 1.15 -11.78 -22.98
C LEU A 335 1.06 -11.71 -21.45
N ASP A 336 1.99 -12.39 -20.77
CA ASP A 336 2.00 -12.49 -19.32
C ASP A 336 2.16 -11.13 -18.64
N PHE A 337 2.99 -10.24 -19.21
CA PHE A 337 3.16 -8.89 -18.68
C PHE A 337 1.90 -8.03 -18.87
N SER A 338 1.12 -8.25 -19.92
CA SER A 338 -0.12 -7.48 -20.14
C SER A 338 -1.24 -7.87 -19.17
N LEU A 339 -1.23 -9.12 -18.67
CA LEU A 339 -2.25 -9.68 -17.78
C LEU A 339 -1.86 -9.62 -16.29
N ALA A 340 -0.57 -9.78 -15.98
CA ALA A 340 -0.05 -9.90 -14.62
C ALA A 340 1.40 -9.34 -14.49
N ASN A 341 1.60 -8.06 -14.82
CA ASN A 341 2.92 -7.44 -14.85
C ASN A 341 3.68 -7.55 -13.51
N TYR A 342 3.02 -7.37 -12.37
CA TYR A 342 3.69 -7.39 -11.07
C TYR A 342 4.14 -8.80 -10.72
N THR A 343 3.32 -9.80 -11.02
CA THR A 343 3.66 -11.22 -10.88
C THR A 343 4.86 -11.61 -11.73
N VAL A 344 4.90 -11.17 -12.99
CA VAL A 344 6.05 -11.39 -13.87
C VAL A 344 7.31 -10.77 -13.26
N ILE A 345 7.23 -9.52 -12.79
CA ILE A 345 8.36 -8.83 -12.16
C ILE A 345 8.84 -9.55 -10.91
N ARG A 346 7.94 -9.97 -10.01
CA ARG A 346 8.29 -10.67 -8.76
C ARG A 346 8.98 -12.00 -9.03
N LYS A 347 8.53 -12.75 -10.04
CA LYS A 347 9.13 -14.03 -10.46
C LYS A 347 10.45 -13.89 -11.20
N SER A 348 10.72 -12.74 -11.81
CA SER A 348 11.95 -12.48 -12.55
C SER A 348 13.20 -12.47 -11.65
N LYS A 349 14.39 -12.49 -12.25
CA LYS A 349 15.69 -12.27 -11.59
C LYS A 349 16.12 -10.79 -11.56
N ALA A 350 15.22 -9.87 -11.92
CA ALA A 350 15.50 -8.44 -12.00
C ALA A 350 15.43 -7.77 -10.61
N ASP A 351 16.38 -8.07 -9.72
CA ASP A 351 16.31 -7.64 -8.31
C ASP A 351 16.41 -6.13 -8.10
N TYR A 352 17.20 -5.40 -8.90
CA TYR A 352 17.23 -3.93 -8.84
C TYR A 352 15.91 -3.31 -9.33
N LEU A 353 15.24 -3.91 -10.32
CA LEU A 353 13.91 -3.47 -10.73
C LEU A 353 12.89 -3.65 -9.59
N LYS A 354 12.92 -4.80 -8.90
CA LYS A 354 12.05 -5.03 -7.73
C LYS A 354 12.30 -4.00 -6.63
N ALA A 355 13.57 -3.72 -6.33
CA ALA A 355 13.95 -2.70 -5.35
C ALA A 355 13.54 -1.28 -5.78
N TYR A 356 13.60 -0.99 -7.08
CA TYR A 356 13.15 0.29 -7.63
C TYR A 356 11.64 0.46 -7.48
N ILE A 357 10.87 -0.55 -7.88
CA ILE A 357 9.40 -0.53 -7.79
C ILE A 357 8.94 -0.45 -6.33
N SER A 358 9.52 -1.23 -5.42
CA SER A 358 9.15 -1.19 -4.00
C SER A 358 9.31 0.20 -3.39
N LYS A 359 10.36 0.95 -3.75
CA LYS A 359 10.56 2.34 -3.29
C LYS A 359 9.63 3.37 -3.93
N HIS A 360 9.00 3.04 -5.05
CA HIS A 360 8.17 3.94 -5.85
C HIS A 360 6.85 3.25 -6.22
N ILE A 361 6.27 2.50 -5.29
CA ILE A 361 5.15 1.61 -5.56
C ILE A 361 3.92 2.35 -6.07
N ALA A 362 3.61 3.54 -5.52
CA ALA A 362 2.49 4.35 -5.99
C ALA A 362 2.63 4.76 -7.46
N GLU A 363 3.80 5.28 -7.88
CA GLU A 363 4.07 5.66 -9.28
C GLU A 363 3.95 4.45 -10.20
N TYR A 364 4.45 3.29 -9.76
CA TYR A 364 4.35 2.04 -10.51
C TYR A 364 2.88 1.60 -10.66
N VAL A 365 2.13 1.51 -9.56
CA VAL A 365 0.74 1.03 -9.55
C VAL A 365 -0.14 1.89 -10.44
N GLU A 366 -0.04 3.22 -10.31
CA GLU A 366 -0.82 4.17 -11.10
C GLU A 366 -0.63 3.95 -12.61
N ARG A 367 0.62 3.77 -13.04
CA ARG A 367 0.97 3.64 -14.47
C ARG A 367 0.78 2.23 -15.02
N MET A 368 1.01 1.22 -14.19
CA MET A 368 1.19 -0.16 -14.65
C MET A 368 0.04 -1.07 -14.25
N ILE A 369 -0.44 -0.99 -13.00
CA ILE A 369 -1.52 -1.87 -12.53
C ILE A 369 -2.85 -1.28 -12.95
N THR A 370 -3.18 -0.08 -12.46
CA THR A 370 -4.44 0.61 -12.75
C THR A 370 -4.42 1.26 -14.13
N GLY A 371 -3.24 1.60 -14.66
CA GLY A 371 -3.07 2.22 -15.97
C GLY A 371 -3.19 1.26 -17.16
N ILE A 372 -3.12 -0.07 -16.93
CA ILE A 372 -3.24 -1.10 -17.98
C ILE A 372 -4.51 -1.91 -17.71
N GLU A 373 -5.58 -1.65 -18.45
CA GLU A 373 -6.89 -2.29 -18.24
C GLU A 373 -6.86 -3.82 -18.28
N SER A 374 -6.00 -4.41 -19.10
CA SER A 374 -5.85 -5.87 -19.20
C SER A 374 -5.16 -6.52 -18.00
N ASN A 375 -4.53 -5.75 -17.11
CA ASN A 375 -3.77 -6.28 -15.99
C ASN A 375 -4.68 -6.71 -14.83
N ASN A 376 -5.34 -7.85 -14.96
CA ASN A 376 -6.35 -8.34 -14.02
C ASN A 376 -6.12 -9.78 -13.53
N GLU A 377 -4.98 -10.40 -13.84
CA GLU A 377 -4.67 -11.79 -13.51
C GLU A 377 -3.46 -11.92 -12.57
N GLU A 378 -3.16 -10.90 -11.75
CA GLU A 378 -2.06 -10.98 -10.77
C GLU A 378 -2.24 -12.20 -9.85
N SER A 379 -1.16 -12.94 -9.59
CA SER A 379 -1.24 -14.13 -8.74
C SER A 379 -1.68 -13.76 -7.33
N SER A 380 -2.28 -14.71 -6.62
CA SER A 380 -2.73 -14.52 -5.23
C SER A 380 -1.64 -13.89 -4.35
N GLU A 381 -0.39 -14.36 -4.47
CA GLU A 381 0.75 -13.85 -3.70
C GLU A 381 1.15 -12.43 -4.08
N SER A 382 1.01 -12.04 -5.36
CA SER A 382 1.35 -10.70 -5.85
C SER A 382 0.25 -9.69 -5.49
N PHE A 383 -1.00 -10.13 -5.58
CA PHE A 383 -2.15 -9.34 -5.18
C PHE A 383 -2.14 -9.06 -3.67
N THR A 384 -1.85 -10.07 -2.83
CA THR A 384 -1.64 -9.87 -1.39
C THR A 384 -0.50 -8.88 -1.11
N ASP A 385 0.65 -9.06 -1.79
CA ASP A 385 1.83 -8.20 -1.61
C ASP A 385 1.50 -6.71 -1.89
N LEU A 386 0.77 -6.42 -2.97
CA LEU A 386 0.31 -5.05 -3.28
C LEU A 386 -0.57 -4.46 -2.18
N LEU A 387 -1.50 -5.24 -1.64
CA LEU A 387 -2.43 -4.78 -0.59
C LEU A 387 -1.77 -4.69 0.80
N SER A 388 -0.59 -5.28 0.99
CA SER A 388 0.15 -5.26 2.25
C SER A 388 0.91 -3.94 2.49
N TYR A 389 1.14 -3.13 1.45
CA TYR A 389 1.84 -1.84 1.58
C TYR A 389 1.10 -0.88 2.53
N PRO A 390 1.79 -0.11 3.38
CA PRO A 390 1.16 0.92 4.20
C PRO A 390 0.46 2.00 3.37
N ASN A 391 -0.56 2.65 3.94
CA ASN A 391 -1.34 3.66 3.22
C ASN A 391 -0.55 4.93 2.86
N GLU A 392 0.53 5.22 3.58
CA GLU A 392 1.46 6.31 3.27
C GLU A 392 2.24 6.05 1.97
N GLU A 393 2.47 4.78 1.63
CA GLU A 393 3.20 4.35 0.43
C GLU A 393 2.25 4.01 -0.73
N LEU A 394 1.10 3.39 -0.42
CA LEU A 394 0.05 3.07 -1.39
C LEU A 394 -1.33 3.43 -0.82
N PRO A 395 -1.95 4.54 -1.27
CA PRO A 395 -3.22 5.02 -0.71
C PRO A 395 -4.36 4.00 -0.79
N LEU A 396 -5.23 4.00 0.23
CA LEU A 396 -6.40 3.10 0.30
C LEU A 396 -7.26 3.15 -0.97
N GLN A 397 -7.52 4.34 -1.51
CA GLN A 397 -8.34 4.48 -2.73
C GLN A 397 -7.76 3.68 -3.91
N THR A 398 -6.44 3.72 -4.09
CA THR A 398 -5.74 2.94 -5.13
C THR A 398 -5.81 1.44 -4.85
N LYS A 399 -5.70 1.03 -3.57
CA LYS A 399 -5.91 -0.39 -3.19
C LYS A 399 -7.32 -0.88 -3.52
N LEU A 400 -8.34 -0.05 -3.32
CA LEU A 400 -9.73 -0.39 -3.69
C LEU A 400 -9.87 -0.58 -5.21
N GLU A 401 -9.24 0.26 -6.02
CA GLU A 401 -9.21 0.10 -7.48
C GLU A 401 -8.52 -1.21 -7.89
N ILE A 402 -7.40 -1.57 -7.25
CA ILE A 402 -6.74 -2.86 -7.47
C ILE A 402 -7.71 -4.02 -7.14
N ILE A 403 -8.43 -3.97 -6.02
CA ILE A 403 -9.38 -5.01 -5.60
C ILE A 403 -10.51 -5.19 -6.62
N GLU A 404 -11.03 -4.10 -7.18
CA GLU A 404 -12.07 -4.15 -8.21
C GLU A 404 -11.54 -4.72 -9.53
N GLN A 405 -10.30 -4.39 -9.91
CA GLN A 405 -9.69 -4.81 -11.16
C GLN A 405 -9.25 -6.27 -11.18
N GLN A 406 -8.68 -6.80 -10.08
CA GLN A 406 -8.08 -8.15 -10.05
C GLN A 406 -9.13 -9.26 -10.04
N THR A 407 -8.87 -10.38 -10.74
CA THR A 407 -9.78 -11.54 -10.78
C THR A 407 -9.50 -12.58 -9.69
N ASN A 408 -8.23 -12.75 -9.32
CA ASN A 408 -7.79 -13.72 -8.33
C ASN A 408 -8.19 -13.32 -6.90
N LYS A 409 -8.21 -14.32 -6.00
CA LYS A 409 -8.51 -14.14 -4.58
C LYS A 409 -7.23 -14.19 -3.73
N ILE A 410 -7.15 -13.40 -2.68
CA ILE A 410 -6.10 -13.55 -1.66
C ILE A 410 -6.40 -14.75 -0.74
N LYS A 411 -5.35 -15.34 -0.18
CA LYS A 411 -5.46 -16.52 0.70
C LYS A 411 -5.82 -16.18 2.13
N ASP A 412 -5.13 -15.20 2.73
CA ASP A 412 -5.26 -14.79 4.12
C ASP A 412 -5.42 -13.26 4.22
N ILE A 413 -6.49 -12.79 4.86
CA ILE A 413 -6.72 -11.36 5.07
C ILE A 413 -5.74 -10.75 6.07
N ALA A 414 -5.15 -11.55 6.96
CA ALA A 414 -4.21 -11.06 7.96
C ALA A 414 -2.87 -10.58 7.33
N GLU A 415 -2.62 -10.92 6.06
CA GLU A 415 -1.43 -10.50 5.30
C GLU A 415 -1.60 -9.13 4.61
N VAL A 416 -2.78 -8.51 4.69
CA VAL A 416 -3.08 -7.21 4.06
C VAL A 416 -3.58 -6.18 5.09
N THR A 417 -3.66 -4.91 4.70
CA THR A 417 -4.15 -3.86 5.60
C THR A 417 -5.65 -4.04 5.91
N ASP A 418 -6.02 -3.86 7.18
CA ASP A 418 -7.35 -4.15 7.71
C ASP A 418 -8.48 -3.30 7.12
N ASP A 419 -8.16 -2.07 6.74
CA ASP A 419 -9.03 -1.14 6.01
C ASP A 419 -9.48 -1.64 4.62
N THR A 420 -8.81 -2.65 4.05
CA THR A 420 -9.19 -3.27 2.77
C THR A 420 -10.15 -4.45 2.93
N TRP A 421 -10.28 -5.02 4.14
CA TRP A 421 -10.99 -6.28 4.36
C TRP A 421 -12.45 -6.23 3.90
N ALA A 422 -13.17 -5.15 4.22
CA ALA A 422 -14.55 -4.98 3.81
C ALA A 422 -14.71 -5.03 2.27
N ALA A 423 -13.81 -4.37 1.54
CA ALA A 423 -13.82 -4.36 0.07
C ALA A 423 -13.48 -5.73 -0.53
N LEU A 424 -12.55 -6.47 0.08
CA LEU A 424 -12.19 -7.83 -0.33
C LEU A 424 -13.39 -8.79 -0.22
N PHE A 425 -14.13 -8.74 0.90
CA PHE A 425 -15.36 -9.53 1.05
C PHE A 425 -16.46 -9.06 0.09
N ALA A 426 -16.68 -7.75 -0.03
CA ALA A 426 -17.72 -7.20 -0.92
C ALA A 426 -17.51 -7.58 -2.40
N ASN A 427 -16.26 -7.68 -2.85
CA ASN A 427 -15.89 -8.03 -4.22
C ASN A 427 -15.57 -9.52 -4.42
N ASN A 428 -15.78 -10.38 -3.42
CA ASN A 428 -15.47 -11.81 -3.46
C ASN A 428 -13.99 -12.09 -3.83
N LYS A 429 -13.05 -11.30 -3.29
CA LYS A 429 -11.60 -11.33 -3.57
C LYS A 429 -10.78 -12.01 -2.48
N VAL A 430 -11.41 -12.77 -1.61
CA VAL A 430 -10.80 -13.52 -0.51
C VAL A 430 -11.25 -14.97 -0.55
N LEU A 431 -10.34 -15.92 -0.31
CA LEU A 431 -10.71 -17.32 -0.18
C LEU A 431 -11.62 -17.55 1.04
N SER A 432 -12.65 -18.36 0.84
CA SER A 432 -13.60 -18.69 1.90
C SER A 432 -13.01 -19.74 2.84
N ASN A 433 -12.50 -19.30 3.99
CA ASN A 433 -12.05 -20.16 5.08
C ASN A 433 -12.38 -19.52 6.43
N TRP A 434 -12.40 -20.32 7.49
CA TRP A 434 -12.74 -19.83 8.82
C TRP A 434 -11.75 -18.79 9.36
N SER A 435 -10.45 -18.88 9.01
CA SER A 435 -9.47 -17.88 9.44
C SER A 435 -9.85 -16.48 8.96
N ASN A 436 -10.19 -16.34 7.68
CA ASN A 436 -10.60 -15.07 7.08
C ASN A 436 -11.94 -14.58 7.62
N ILE A 437 -12.93 -15.47 7.73
CA ILE A 437 -14.26 -15.11 8.24
C ILE A 437 -14.17 -14.61 9.68
N LEU A 438 -13.51 -15.39 10.54
CA LEU A 438 -13.37 -15.05 11.96
C LEU A 438 -12.50 -13.80 12.14
N GLY A 439 -11.40 -13.68 11.39
CA GLY A 439 -10.55 -12.50 11.41
C GLY A 439 -11.30 -11.21 11.07
N PHE A 440 -12.16 -11.24 10.04
CA PHE A 440 -12.96 -10.07 9.68
C PHE A 440 -14.04 -9.75 10.73
N MET A 441 -14.65 -10.77 11.32
CA MET A 441 -15.65 -10.57 12.38
C MET A 441 -15.07 -9.94 13.64
N GLN A 442 -13.77 -10.12 13.93
CA GLN A 442 -13.12 -9.53 15.11
C GLN A 442 -13.02 -7.99 15.07
N GLN A 443 -13.24 -7.35 13.92
CA GLN A 443 -13.21 -5.88 13.80
C GLN A 443 -14.38 -5.18 14.50
N GLY A 444 -15.44 -5.90 14.86
CA GLY A 444 -16.62 -5.31 15.49
C GLY A 444 -17.46 -6.29 16.29
N ALA A 445 -18.40 -5.76 17.07
CA ALA A 445 -19.31 -6.56 17.89
C ALA A 445 -20.52 -7.12 17.12
N THR A 446 -20.66 -6.79 15.83
CA THR A 446 -21.82 -7.12 14.99
C THR A 446 -21.39 -7.78 13.69
N MET A 447 -22.28 -8.56 13.08
CA MET A 447 -22.01 -9.18 11.79
C MET A 447 -21.76 -8.14 10.68
N PRO A 448 -20.63 -8.20 9.96
CA PRO A 448 -20.38 -7.33 8.81
C PRO A 448 -21.34 -7.63 7.65
N LYS A 449 -21.92 -6.58 7.04
CA LYS A 449 -22.88 -6.73 5.92
C LYS A 449 -22.22 -7.29 4.67
N GLU A 450 -20.94 -6.98 4.48
CA GLU A 450 -20.09 -7.43 3.39
C GLU A 450 -19.89 -8.94 3.47
N LEU A 451 -19.69 -9.48 4.67
CA LEU A 451 -19.59 -10.92 4.91
C LEU A 451 -20.92 -11.64 4.64
N VAL A 452 -22.04 -11.07 5.09
CA VAL A 452 -23.38 -11.61 4.78
C VAL A 452 -23.61 -11.64 3.27
N THR A 453 -23.25 -10.56 2.58
CA THR A 453 -23.37 -10.46 1.12
C THR A 453 -22.46 -11.47 0.41
N PHE A 454 -21.23 -11.62 0.87
CA PHE A 454 -20.24 -12.56 0.37
C PHE A 454 -20.73 -14.02 0.43
N LEU A 455 -21.38 -14.43 1.53
CA LEU A 455 -21.88 -15.80 1.67
C LEU A 455 -23.24 -16.01 0.98
N ASN A 456 -24.12 -15.00 0.95
CA ASN A 456 -25.42 -15.10 0.29
C ASN A 456 -25.33 -15.13 -1.24
N LYS A 457 -24.49 -14.25 -1.84
CA LYS A 457 -24.41 -14.12 -3.30
C LYS A 457 -23.55 -15.22 -3.95
N HIS A 458 -22.72 -15.90 -3.17
CA HIS A 458 -21.76 -16.89 -3.63
C HIS A 458 -21.87 -18.17 -2.80
N PRO A 459 -22.87 -19.03 -3.04
CA PRO A 459 -23.06 -20.29 -2.29
C PRO A 459 -21.83 -21.20 -2.31
N GLU A 460 -21.02 -21.14 -3.37
CA GLU A 460 -19.75 -21.87 -3.48
C GLU A 460 -18.77 -21.53 -2.35
N ASN A 461 -18.82 -20.32 -1.81
CA ASN A 461 -17.99 -19.91 -0.69
C ASN A 461 -18.36 -20.70 0.58
N ILE A 462 -19.65 -20.99 0.81
CA ILE A 462 -20.06 -21.83 1.94
C ILE A 462 -19.64 -23.27 1.69
N GLU A 463 -19.79 -23.78 0.45
CA GLU A 463 -19.39 -25.15 0.09
C GLU A 463 -17.91 -25.42 0.36
N GLN A 464 -17.04 -24.45 0.07
CA GLN A 464 -15.59 -24.50 0.31
C GLN A 464 -15.20 -24.49 1.79
N LEU A 465 -16.06 -24.01 2.70
CA LEU A 465 -15.74 -24.01 4.13
C LEU A 465 -15.56 -25.44 4.66
N GLU A 466 -14.52 -25.65 5.44
CA GLU A 466 -14.35 -26.88 6.20
C GLU A 466 -15.36 -26.96 7.36
N ALA A 467 -15.60 -28.17 7.88
CA ALA A 467 -16.45 -28.34 9.05
C ALA A 467 -15.72 -27.85 10.32
N LEU A 468 -16.25 -26.78 10.92
CA LEU A 468 -15.77 -26.19 12.16
C LEU A 468 -16.07 -27.13 13.34
N GLN A 469 -15.00 -27.58 14.03
CA GLN A 469 -15.09 -28.49 15.18
C GLN A 469 -15.14 -27.73 16.51
N SER A 470 -15.61 -28.40 17.58
CA SER A 470 -15.76 -27.83 18.93
C SER A 470 -14.43 -27.57 19.64
N GLU A 471 -13.39 -28.34 19.31
CA GLU A 471 -12.01 -28.05 19.66
C GLU A 471 -11.40 -27.38 18.42
N PRO A 472 -11.50 -26.06 18.26
CA PRO A 472 -10.88 -25.41 17.11
C PRO A 472 -9.39 -25.71 17.16
N THR A 473 -8.83 -26.18 16.06
CA THR A 473 -7.38 -26.33 15.86
C THR A 473 -6.63 -24.98 15.86
N PHE A 474 -7.33 -23.89 16.14
CA PHE A 474 -6.86 -22.52 16.09
C PHE A 474 -6.78 -21.91 17.50
N PRO A 475 -5.87 -20.96 17.74
CA PRO A 475 -5.62 -20.36 19.06
C PRO A 475 -6.73 -19.45 19.61
N PHE A 476 -7.97 -19.54 19.10
CA PHE A 476 -9.05 -18.57 19.32
C PHE A 476 -10.37 -19.22 19.80
N GLU A 477 -10.32 -20.07 20.84
CA GLU A 477 -11.50 -20.80 21.34
C GLU A 477 -12.69 -19.86 21.69
N ASP A 478 -12.48 -18.84 22.52
CA ASP A 478 -13.57 -17.95 22.96
C ASP A 478 -14.15 -17.06 21.85
N GLN A 479 -13.29 -16.58 20.94
CA GLN A 479 -13.70 -15.69 19.85
C GLN A 479 -14.41 -16.46 18.74
N THR A 480 -14.03 -17.73 18.51
CA THR A 480 -14.73 -18.61 17.56
C THR A 480 -16.16 -18.85 18.03
N ILE A 481 -16.35 -19.15 19.31
CA ILE A 481 -17.69 -19.36 19.88
C ILE A 481 -18.53 -18.10 19.71
N LEU A 482 -18.00 -16.92 20.06
CA LEU A 482 -18.72 -15.65 19.89
C LEU A 482 -19.11 -15.40 18.42
N ALA A 483 -18.21 -15.64 17.48
CA ALA A 483 -18.50 -15.47 16.06
C ALA A 483 -19.60 -16.42 15.57
N VAL A 484 -19.59 -17.68 15.99
CA VAL A 484 -20.64 -18.64 15.64
C VAL A 484 -21.99 -18.22 16.27
N HIS A 485 -22.00 -17.67 17.49
CA HIS A 485 -23.20 -17.09 18.09
C HIS A 485 -23.77 -15.94 17.22
N LEU A 486 -22.92 -15.04 16.75
CA LEU A 486 -23.32 -13.95 15.84
C LEU A 486 -23.87 -14.51 14.52
N ILE A 487 -23.26 -15.56 13.96
CA ILE A 487 -23.78 -16.24 12.76
C ILE A 487 -25.19 -16.77 13.00
N PHE A 488 -25.43 -17.40 14.15
CA PHE A 488 -26.70 -18.04 14.46
C PHE A 488 -27.82 -17.01 14.68
N ALA A 489 -27.49 -15.85 15.27
CA ALA A 489 -28.44 -14.76 15.50
C ALA A 489 -28.68 -13.85 14.28
N GLU A 490 -27.84 -13.94 13.23
CA GLU A 490 -27.91 -13.04 12.09
C GLU A 490 -29.10 -13.36 11.17
N ASN A 491 -29.96 -12.37 10.91
CA ASN A 491 -31.12 -12.50 10.04
C ASN A 491 -30.85 -12.22 8.56
N GLY A 492 -29.75 -11.57 8.22
CA GLY A 492 -29.40 -11.19 6.84
C GLY A 492 -29.07 -12.36 5.92
N PHE A 493 -28.69 -13.54 6.44
CA PHE A 493 -28.51 -14.74 5.60
C PHE A 493 -29.83 -15.22 4.99
N THR A 494 -29.82 -15.64 3.72
CA THR A 494 -30.98 -16.35 3.14
C THR A 494 -31.18 -17.69 3.84
N ASP A 495 -32.38 -18.26 3.78
CA ASP A 495 -32.68 -19.53 4.44
C ASP A 495 -31.79 -20.66 3.93
N GLU A 496 -31.48 -20.69 2.63
CA GLU A 496 -30.58 -21.68 2.02
C GLU A 496 -29.13 -21.51 2.48
N ALA A 497 -28.61 -20.27 2.47
CA ALA A 497 -27.25 -19.97 2.90
C ALA A 497 -27.09 -20.27 4.40
N TYR A 498 -28.06 -19.89 5.21
CA TYR A 498 -28.09 -20.17 6.64
C TYR A 498 -28.09 -21.69 6.91
N ALA A 499 -28.98 -22.44 6.24
CA ALA A 499 -29.01 -23.90 6.36
C ALA A 499 -27.69 -24.55 5.93
N ALA A 500 -27.07 -24.09 4.84
CA ALA A 500 -25.78 -24.61 4.40
C ALA A 500 -24.66 -24.30 5.40
N LEU A 501 -24.63 -23.09 5.95
CA LEU A 501 -23.63 -22.64 6.92
C LEU A 501 -23.73 -23.40 8.25
N LEU A 502 -24.96 -23.67 8.73
CA LEU A 502 -25.18 -24.48 9.93
C LEU A 502 -24.59 -25.90 9.79
N LYS A 503 -24.60 -26.49 8.60
CA LYS A 503 -23.98 -27.80 8.34
C LYS A 503 -22.46 -27.76 8.49
N LYS A 504 -21.84 -26.58 8.31
CA LYS A 504 -20.40 -26.38 8.49
C LYS A 504 -19.99 -26.19 9.94
N VAL A 505 -20.94 -26.10 10.88
CA VAL A 505 -20.64 -26.06 12.32
C VAL A 505 -20.96 -27.44 12.91
N ALA A 506 -19.93 -28.21 13.30
CA ALA A 506 -20.10 -29.61 13.72
C ALA A 506 -20.64 -29.78 15.15
N PHE A 507 -20.56 -28.73 15.97
CA PHE A 507 -20.92 -28.76 17.38
C PHE A 507 -22.23 -28.04 17.67
N LYS A 508 -22.78 -28.30 18.86
CA LYS A 508 -23.95 -27.63 19.40
C LYS A 508 -23.52 -26.41 20.21
N LEU A 509 -24.31 -25.34 20.16
CA LEU A 509 -24.09 -24.17 20.99
C LEU A 509 -24.93 -24.23 22.27
N ASP A 510 -24.32 -23.74 23.35
CA ASP A 510 -24.98 -23.48 24.63
C ASP A 510 -25.21 -21.96 24.80
N GLY A 511 -26.31 -21.57 25.45
CA GLY A 511 -26.53 -20.18 25.86
C GLY A 511 -26.77 -19.18 24.73
N VAL A 512 -27.15 -19.62 23.53
CA VAL A 512 -27.40 -18.72 22.39
C VAL A 512 -28.65 -17.88 22.65
N ASP A 513 -28.52 -16.57 22.65
CA ASP A 513 -29.68 -15.68 22.62
C ASP A 513 -30.35 -15.75 21.24
N LEU A 514 -31.53 -16.34 21.21
CA LEU A 514 -32.33 -16.55 20.00
C LEU A 514 -33.43 -15.48 19.82
N SER A 515 -33.52 -14.49 20.71
CA SER A 515 -34.62 -13.51 20.73
C SER A 515 -34.75 -12.69 19.45
N GLY A 516 -33.65 -12.54 18.70
CA GLY A 516 -33.63 -11.87 17.41
C GLY A 516 -33.89 -12.78 16.20
N ALA A 517 -33.85 -14.11 16.33
CA ALA A 517 -33.85 -15.01 15.18
C ALA A 517 -35.24 -15.15 14.51
N SER A 518 -35.27 -15.17 13.17
CA SER A 518 -36.52 -15.39 12.43
C SER A 518 -37.08 -16.81 12.62
N SER A 519 -38.39 -16.99 12.40
CA SER A 519 -39.05 -18.30 12.54
C SER A 519 -38.45 -19.38 11.63
N GLY A 520 -38.02 -19.02 10.42
CA GLY A 520 -37.34 -19.94 9.49
C GLY A 520 -35.99 -20.42 10.03
N LYS A 521 -35.19 -19.50 10.59
CA LYS A 521 -33.86 -19.81 11.16
C LYS A 521 -33.96 -20.63 12.44
N LEU A 522 -34.90 -20.28 13.33
CA LEU A 522 -35.23 -21.10 14.49
C LEU A 522 -35.60 -22.53 14.08
N GLY A 523 -36.41 -22.65 13.01
CA GLY A 523 -36.73 -23.93 12.39
C GLY A 523 -35.47 -24.70 11.97
N GLU A 524 -34.54 -24.06 11.30
CA GLU A 524 -33.31 -24.71 10.82
C GLU A 524 -32.35 -25.13 11.95
N LEU A 525 -32.21 -24.31 12.99
CA LEU A 525 -31.43 -24.63 14.19
C LEU A 525 -31.94 -25.89 14.90
N VAL A 526 -33.26 -25.98 15.07
CA VAL A 526 -33.93 -27.17 15.64
C VAL A 526 -33.85 -28.34 14.67
N ASN A 527 -34.00 -28.09 13.36
CA ASN A 527 -34.01 -29.13 12.35
C ASN A 527 -32.65 -29.83 12.21
N GLN A 528 -31.57 -29.07 12.27
CA GLN A 528 -30.21 -29.59 12.21
C GLN A 528 -29.61 -29.95 13.58
N ASN A 529 -30.41 -29.87 14.66
CA ASN A 529 -30.01 -30.19 16.04
C ASN A 529 -28.76 -29.42 16.52
N LYS A 530 -28.73 -28.09 16.30
CA LYS A 530 -27.57 -27.21 16.59
C LYS A 530 -27.59 -26.58 17.98
N LEU A 531 -28.66 -26.77 18.75
CA LEU A 531 -28.80 -26.25 20.12
C LEU A 531 -28.50 -27.35 21.13
N SER A 532 -27.74 -27.02 22.16
CA SER A 532 -27.52 -27.90 23.32
C SER A 532 -28.81 -28.11 24.10
N PHE A 533 -29.01 -29.33 24.59
CA PHE A 533 -30.20 -29.67 25.37
C PHE A 533 -30.03 -29.20 26.83
N ASN A 534 -30.59 -28.04 27.16
CA ASN A 534 -30.49 -27.43 28.49
C ASN A 534 -31.70 -26.52 28.78
N GLN A 535 -31.74 -25.97 30.00
CA GLN A 535 -32.81 -25.07 30.45
C GLN A 535 -32.99 -23.88 29.53
N TRP A 536 -31.88 -23.23 29.13
CA TRP A 536 -31.91 -22.05 28.29
C TRP A 536 -32.58 -22.30 26.93
N SER A 537 -32.19 -23.37 26.23
CA SER A 537 -32.78 -23.75 24.94
C SER A 537 -34.27 -24.06 25.05
N LEU A 538 -34.68 -24.74 26.13
CA LEU A 538 -36.08 -25.10 26.36
C LEU A 538 -36.95 -23.87 26.67
N GLU A 539 -36.51 -23.01 27.58
CA GLU A 539 -37.22 -21.78 27.92
C GLU A 539 -37.29 -20.80 26.72
N SER A 540 -36.20 -20.68 25.97
CA SER A 540 -36.14 -19.84 24.77
C SER A 540 -37.14 -20.31 23.72
N LEU A 541 -37.11 -21.60 23.35
CA LEU A 541 -38.03 -22.17 22.37
C LEU A 541 -39.48 -22.13 22.85
N GLN A 542 -39.73 -22.34 24.15
CA GLN A 542 -41.05 -22.24 24.75
C GLN A 542 -41.65 -20.84 24.59
N SER A 543 -40.85 -19.80 24.74
CA SER A 543 -41.31 -18.41 24.57
C SER A 543 -41.56 -18.02 23.11
N MET A 544 -40.89 -18.68 22.15
CA MET A 544 -40.90 -18.30 20.73
C MET A 544 -41.82 -19.16 19.87
N SER A 545 -41.79 -20.49 20.05
CA SER A 545 -42.59 -21.44 19.26
C SER A 545 -42.72 -22.80 19.96
N VAL A 546 -43.92 -23.07 20.47
CA VAL A 546 -44.26 -24.36 21.11
C VAL A 546 -44.10 -25.53 20.13
N ASP A 547 -44.39 -25.36 18.85
CA ASP A 547 -44.25 -26.44 17.86
C ASP A 547 -42.77 -26.79 17.58
N LEU A 548 -41.88 -25.79 17.57
CA LEU A 548 -40.44 -26.02 17.47
C LEU A 548 -39.87 -26.62 18.77
N LEU A 549 -40.35 -26.17 19.93
CA LEU A 549 -40.01 -26.77 21.22
C LEU A 549 -40.34 -28.27 21.22
N VAL A 550 -41.55 -28.66 20.82
CA VAL A 550 -41.94 -30.07 20.74
C VAL A 550 -41.03 -30.84 19.80
N THR A 551 -40.70 -30.27 18.64
CA THR A 551 -39.77 -30.89 17.67
C THR A 551 -38.37 -31.07 18.26
N PHE A 552 -37.86 -30.07 18.99
CA PHE A 552 -36.55 -30.11 19.65
C PHE A 552 -36.49 -31.17 20.75
N ILE A 553 -37.54 -31.26 21.59
CA ILE A 553 -37.66 -32.30 22.63
C ILE A 553 -37.71 -33.69 22.00
N VAL A 554 -38.52 -33.90 20.96
CA VAL A 554 -38.62 -35.20 20.27
C VAL A 554 -37.25 -35.65 19.72
N LYS A 555 -36.49 -34.73 19.14
CA LYS A 555 -35.14 -35.03 18.61
C LYS A 555 -34.10 -35.34 19.68
N ASN A 556 -34.24 -34.76 20.86
CA ASN A 556 -33.33 -34.95 21.98
C ASN A 556 -34.04 -35.68 23.14
N TYR A 557 -34.95 -36.61 22.83
CA TYR A 557 -35.79 -37.25 23.84
C TYR A 557 -34.97 -38.00 24.89
N ALA A 558 -33.86 -38.64 24.50
CA ALA A 558 -32.98 -39.31 25.46
C ALA A 558 -32.41 -38.32 26.50
N ASP A 559 -32.02 -37.12 26.08
CA ASP A 559 -31.54 -36.08 26.99
C ASP A 559 -32.68 -35.52 27.85
N PHE A 560 -33.87 -35.34 27.27
CA PHE A 560 -35.08 -34.94 28.01
C PHE A 560 -35.48 -35.97 29.08
N GLU A 561 -35.42 -37.26 28.75
CA GLU A 561 -35.76 -38.34 29.66
C GLU A 561 -34.76 -38.47 30.81
N ASN A 562 -33.48 -38.16 30.58
CA ASN A 562 -32.43 -38.26 31.60
C ASN A 562 -32.21 -36.96 32.38
N SER A 563 -32.92 -35.87 32.06
CA SER A 563 -32.79 -34.57 32.72
C SER A 563 -34.03 -34.19 33.53
N GLU A 564 -33.91 -33.09 34.29
CA GLU A 564 -35.03 -32.41 34.95
C GLU A 564 -35.82 -31.50 33.98
N GLY A 565 -35.67 -31.71 32.66
CA GLY A 565 -36.20 -30.84 31.61
C GLY A 565 -37.71 -30.57 31.71
N ILE A 566 -38.45 -31.50 32.31
CA ILE A 566 -39.89 -31.35 32.52
C ILE A 566 -40.25 -30.18 33.45
N VAL A 567 -39.38 -29.83 34.40
CA VAL A 567 -39.59 -28.77 35.40
C VAL A 567 -39.55 -27.38 34.75
N TRP A 568 -38.84 -27.25 33.64
CA TRP A 568 -38.69 -25.98 32.91
C TRP A 568 -39.84 -25.72 31.92
N LEU A 569 -40.73 -26.70 31.73
CA LEU A 569 -41.85 -26.59 30.80
C LEU A 569 -43.13 -26.09 31.48
N ASN A 570 -43.81 -25.16 30.82
CA ASN A 570 -45.13 -24.70 31.24
C ASN A 570 -46.21 -25.73 30.87
N PRO A 571 -47.41 -25.65 31.48
CA PRO A 571 -48.47 -26.64 31.26
C PRO A 571 -48.93 -26.76 29.80
N ASP A 572 -48.95 -25.65 29.06
CA ASP A 572 -49.35 -25.64 27.65
C ASP A 572 -48.35 -26.36 26.76
N SER A 573 -47.04 -26.24 27.06
CA SER A 573 -45.97 -26.94 26.35
C SER A 573 -45.97 -28.44 26.65
N LEU A 574 -46.24 -28.82 27.91
CA LEU A 574 -46.45 -30.22 28.30
C LEU A 574 -47.66 -30.82 27.57
N ALA A 575 -48.76 -30.08 27.50
CA ALA A 575 -49.96 -30.50 26.77
C ALA A 575 -49.66 -30.69 25.27
N ALA A 576 -48.94 -29.76 24.65
CA ALA A 576 -48.52 -29.83 23.26
C ALA A 576 -47.58 -31.02 23.00
N LEU A 577 -46.64 -31.31 23.90
CA LEU A 577 -45.74 -32.47 23.80
C LEU A 577 -46.51 -33.79 23.85
N ILE A 578 -47.49 -33.92 24.75
CA ILE A 578 -48.33 -35.13 24.86
C ILE A 578 -49.19 -35.29 23.60
N ARG A 579 -49.78 -34.20 23.10
CA ARG A 579 -50.73 -34.25 21.98
C ARG A 579 -50.04 -34.39 20.62
N LYS A 580 -49.08 -33.52 20.33
CA LYS A 580 -48.42 -33.39 19.02
C LYS A 580 -47.07 -34.11 18.95
N GLY A 581 -46.45 -34.40 20.09
CA GLY A 581 -45.14 -35.05 20.11
C GLY A 581 -45.20 -36.43 19.48
N ASN A 582 -44.33 -36.65 18.49
CA ASN A 582 -44.15 -37.93 17.82
C ASN A 582 -43.25 -38.87 18.65
N ILE A 583 -43.55 -38.97 19.94
CA ILE A 583 -42.99 -39.96 20.87
C ILE A 583 -44.01 -41.09 21.06
N ASN A 584 -43.54 -42.31 21.31
CA ASN A 584 -44.44 -43.46 21.45
C ASN A 584 -45.24 -43.40 22.76
N SER A 585 -46.26 -44.25 22.90
CA SER A 585 -47.15 -44.17 24.06
C SER A 585 -46.46 -44.49 25.40
N ASP A 586 -45.46 -45.37 25.42
CA ASP A 586 -44.67 -45.63 26.63
C ASP A 586 -43.84 -44.41 27.05
N GLN A 587 -43.24 -43.72 26.08
CA GLN A 587 -42.52 -42.45 26.31
C GLN A 587 -43.46 -41.37 26.84
N LYS A 588 -44.65 -41.21 26.23
CA LYS A 588 -45.67 -40.27 26.75
C LYS A 588 -46.05 -40.59 28.19
N LEU A 589 -46.16 -41.87 28.54
CA LEU A 589 -46.38 -42.28 29.93
C LEU A 589 -45.24 -41.88 30.87
N VAL A 590 -43.99 -42.01 30.45
CA VAL A 590 -42.84 -41.56 31.25
C VAL A 590 -42.93 -40.05 31.50
N VAL A 591 -43.25 -39.26 30.47
CA VAL A 591 -43.45 -37.81 30.61
C VAL A 591 -44.57 -37.53 31.61
N ILE A 592 -45.75 -38.14 31.42
CA ILE A 592 -46.91 -37.95 32.31
C ILE A 592 -46.57 -38.33 33.75
N GLY A 593 -45.84 -39.41 33.96
CA GLY A 593 -45.44 -39.88 35.29
C GLY A 593 -44.49 -38.95 36.04
N LYS A 594 -43.82 -38.04 35.34
CA LYS A 594 -42.91 -37.04 35.92
C LYS A 594 -43.59 -35.68 36.19
N ILE A 595 -44.82 -35.47 35.74
CA ILE A 595 -45.55 -34.22 35.96
C ILE A 595 -46.07 -34.19 37.41
N ASP A 596 -45.78 -33.11 38.13
CA ASP A 596 -46.36 -32.90 39.47
C ASP A 596 -47.90 -32.85 39.41
N SER A 597 -48.53 -33.50 40.37
CA SER A 597 -49.99 -33.58 40.45
C SER A 597 -50.66 -32.20 40.63
N GLY A 598 -50.02 -31.26 41.33
CA GLY A 598 -50.50 -29.89 41.47
C GLY A 598 -50.47 -29.12 40.15
N THR A 599 -49.54 -29.42 39.25
CA THR A 599 -49.51 -28.83 37.89
C THR A 599 -50.70 -29.28 37.06
N ILE A 600 -51.07 -30.57 37.13
CA ILE A 600 -52.24 -31.13 36.44
C ILE A 600 -53.53 -30.48 36.97
N GLU A 601 -53.66 -30.37 38.29
CA GLU A 601 -54.85 -29.79 38.94
C GLU A 601 -55.09 -28.33 38.58
N ARG A 602 -54.01 -27.56 38.39
CA ARG A 602 -54.08 -26.13 38.05
C ARG A 602 -54.26 -25.87 36.56
N SER A 603 -54.16 -26.88 35.71
CA SER A 603 -54.08 -26.72 34.25
C SER A 603 -55.06 -27.63 33.49
N PRO A 604 -56.30 -27.18 33.26
CA PRO A 604 -57.32 -27.97 32.58
C PRO A 604 -56.91 -28.48 31.19
N GLY A 605 -56.24 -27.67 30.38
CA GLY A 605 -55.80 -28.07 29.03
C GLY A 605 -54.76 -29.21 29.04
N LEU A 606 -53.92 -29.24 30.07
CA LEU A 606 -52.99 -30.35 30.29
C LEU A 606 -53.75 -31.61 30.73
N ALA A 607 -54.71 -31.47 31.66
CA ALA A 607 -55.55 -32.58 32.09
C ALA A 607 -56.36 -33.19 30.92
N ASP A 608 -56.92 -32.35 30.05
CA ASP A 608 -57.62 -32.81 28.84
C ASP A 608 -56.69 -33.58 27.89
N SER A 609 -55.46 -33.09 27.69
CA SER A 609 -54.47 -33.77 26.84
C SER A 609 -54.02 -35.13 27.41
N ILE A 610 -53.85 -35.22 28.73
CA ILE A 610 -53.53 -36.48 29.42
C ILE A 610 -54.71 -37.46 29.34
N ARG A 611 -55.94 -36.97 29.57
CA ARG A 611 -57.16 -37.78 29.44
C ARG A 611 -57.29 -38.38 28.05
N ASP A 612 -57.13 -37.55 27.01
CA ASP A 612 -57.23 -38.01 25.62
C ASP A 612 -56.20 -39.11 25.33
N PHE A 613 -54.97 -38.93 25.82
CA PHE A 613 -53.93 -39.95 25.74
C PHE A 613 -54.37 -41.30 26.37
N PHE A 614 -54.97 -41.29 27.57
CA PHE A 614 -55.42 -42.54 28.20
C PHE A 614 -56.67 -43.14 27.54
N ASN A 615 -57.58 -42.32 27.02
CA ASN A 615 -58.73 -42.80 26.25
C ASN A 615 -58.31 -43.54 24.98
N ASP A 616 -57.22 -43.10 24.35
CA ASP A 616 -56.65 -43.75 23.16
C ASP A 616 -55.76 -44.96 23.50
N ASN A 617 -55.29 -45.07 24.76
CA ASN A 617 -54.34 -46.09 25.19
C ASN A 617 -54.83 -46.84 26.44
N LEU A 618 -55.98 -47.53 26.30
CA LEU A 618 -56.68 -48.22 27.40
C LEU A 618 -55.79 -49.20 28.19
N GLY A 619 -54.79 -49.81 27.56
CA GLY A 619 -53.86 -50.75 28.21
C GLY A 619 -53.04 -50.13 29.35
N PHE A 620 -52.98 -48.80 29.45
CA PHE A 620 -52.27 -48.09 30.50
C PHE A 620 -53.14 -47.65 31.68
N ILE A 621 -54.45 -47.90 31.61
CA ILE A 621 -55.39 -47.66 32.69
C ILE A 621 -55.30 -48.85 33.66
N VAL A 622 -54.44 -48.69 34.68
CA VAL A 622 -54.09 -49.73 35.67
C VAL A 622 -54.16 -49.18 37.09
N GLN A 623 -54.27 -50.07 38.08
CA GLN A 623 -54.51 -49.67 39.47
C GLN A 623 -53.39 -48.81 40.05
N GLU A 624 -52.14 -49.03 39.66
CA GLU A 624 -50.97 -48.29 40.14
C GLU A 624 -51.05 -46.78 39.81
N LYS A 625 -51.88 -46.40 38.82
CA LYS A 625 -52.06 -45.01 38.36
C LYS A 625 -53.41 -44.43 38.77
N ALA A 626 -54.22 -45.14 39.54
CA ALA A 626 -55.60 -44.73 39.85
C ALA A 626 -55.69 -43.33 40.48
N GLU A 627 -54.75 -42.95 41.35
CA GLU A 627 -54.72 -41.61 41.95
C GLU A 627 -54.51 -40.51 40.90
N LEU A 628 -53.51 -40.67 40.03
CA LEU A 628 -53.23 -39.75 38.93
C LEU A 628 -54.45 -39.61 38.01
N LEU A 629 -55.04 -40.74 37.60
CA LEU A 629 -56.18 -40.77 36.67
C LEU A 629 -57.40 -40.04 37.25
N ARG A 630 -57.65 -40.15 38.57
CA ARG A 630 -58.71 -39.39 39.24
C ARG A 630 -58.45 -37.89 39.28
N LYS A 631 -57.20 -37.47 39.48
CA LYS A 631 -56.82 -36.04 39.44
C LYS A 631 -56.97 -35.48 38.02
N VAL A 632 -56.54 -36.22 37.01
CA VAL A 632 -56.75 -35.90 35.59
C VAL A 632 -58.24 -35.76 35.29
N PHE A 633 -59.06 -36.72 35.72
CA PHE A 633 -60.51 -36.66 35.55
C PHE A 633 -61.11 -35.41 36.20
N SER A 634 -60.76 -35.14 37.46
CA SER A 634 -61.33 -34.02 38.22
C SER A 634 -61.03 -32.66 37.57
N SER A 635 -59.84 -32.55 36.96
CA SER A 635 -59.29 -31.29 36.41
C SER A 635 -59.60 -31.09 34.92
N SER A 636 -59.96 -32.16 34.20
CA SER A 636 -60.41 -32.11 32.80
C SER A 636 -61.73 -31.33 32.66
N THR A 637 -61.94 -30.68 31.51
CA THR A 637 -63.11 -29.82 31.26
C THR A 637 -64.05 -30.33 30.17
N ASP A 638 -63.56 -31.07 29.18
CA ASP A 638 -64.43 -31.53 28.10
C ASP A 638 -65.36 -32.67 28.58
N SER A 639 -66.66 -32.38 28.61
CA SER A 639 -67.67 -33.26 29.21
C SER A 639 -67.83 -34.59 28.46
N ALA A 640 -67.69 -34.59 27.13
CA ALA A 640 -67.83 -35.80 26.33
C ALA A 640 -66.63 -36.74 26.55
N GLY A 641 -65.40 -36.21 26.46
CA GLY A 641 -64.19 -36.97 26.75
C GLY A 641 -64.12 -37.45 28.20
N LYS A 642 -64.65 -36.68 29.17
CA LYS A 642 -64.76 -37.12 30.57
C LYS A 642 -65.73 -38.28 30.74
N ALA A 643 -66.89 -38.27 30.07
CA ALA A 643 -67.83 -39.39 30.14
C ALA A 643 -67.19 -40.69 29.65
N ARG A 644 -66.47 -40.63 28.52
CA ARG A 644 -65.66 -41.75 28.01
C ARG A 644 -64.60 -42.19 29.00
N PHE A 645 -63.87 -41.23 29.55
CA PHE A 645 -62.77 -41.51 30.47
C PHE A 645 -63.28 -42.18 31.76
N LEU A 646 -64.38 -41.71 32.34
CA LEU A 646 -65.02 -42.36 33.49
C LEU A 646 -65.39 -43.81 33.18
N ALA A 647 -65.96 -44.06 32.00
CA ALA A 647 -66.34 -45.41 31.57
C ALA A 647 -65.12 -46.36 31.51
N ASN A 648 -63.96 -45.83 31.11
CA ASN A 648 -62.70 -46.57 31.06
C ASN A 648 -62.07 -46.76 32.46
N LEU A 649 -62.31 -45.84 33.40
CA LEU A 649 -61.81 -45.94 34.76
C LEU A 649 -62.60 -46.90 35.66
N LEU A 650 -63.85 -47.26 35.30
CA LEU A 650 -64.74 -48.06 36.15
C LEU A 650 -64.10 -49.30 36.81
N PRO A 651 -63.30 -50.14 36.10
CA PRO A 651 -62.68 -51.32 36.72
C PRO A 651 -61.71 -50.99 37.86
N LEU A 652 -61.26 -49.74 37.95
CA LEU A 652 -60.32 -49.26 38.95
C LEU A 652 -60.99 -48.61 40.17
N LEU A 653 -62.31 -48.35 40.11
CA LEU A 653 -63.01 -47.54 41.11
C LEU A 653 -63.78 -48.39 42.12
N SER A 654 -63.71 -48.01 43.38
CA SER A 654 -64.69 -48.43 44.39
C SER A 654 -66.05 -47.78 44.12
N GLN A 655 -67.11 -48.32 44.74
CA GLN A 655 -68.46 -47.79 44.55
C GLN A 655 -68.60 -46.32 45.00
N ASP A 656 -67.87 -45.92 46.04
CA ASP A 656 -67.89 -44.53 46.54
C ASP A 656 -67.09 -43.58 45.65
N GLU A 657 -65.95 -44.02 45.13
CA GLU A 657 -65.17 -43.25 44.15
C GLU A 657 -65.94 -43.06 42.84
N LEU A 658 -66.62 -44.12 42.37
CA LEU A 658 -67.48 -44.05 41.18
C LEU A 658 -68.58 -42.99 41.35
N LYS A 659 -69.32 -43.03 42.47
CA LYS A 659 -70.35 -42.03 42.76
C LYS A 659 -69.76 -40.62 42.77
N THR A 660 -68.61 -40.44 43.42
CA THR A 660 -67.92 -39.15 43.51
C THR A 660 -67.53 -38.59 42.14
N LEU A 661 -66.92 -39.40 41.26
CA LEU A 661 -66.51 -38.94 39.93
C LEU A 661 -67.72 -38.77 38.99
N LEU A 662 -68.74 -39.62 39.11
CA LEU A 662 -69.97 -39.51 38.33
C LEU A 662 -70.69 -38.18 38.61
N SER A 663 -70.78 -37.79 39.88
CA SER A 663 -71.28 -36.49 40.33
C SER A 663 -70.58 -35.29 39.67
N GLN A 664 -69.26 -35.39 39.43
CA GLN A 664 -68.47 -34.32 38.81
C GLN A 664 -68.71 -34.15 37.29
N LEU A 665 -69.45 -35.06 36.63
CA LEU A 665 -69.86 -34.89 35.23
C LEU A 665 -71.02 -33.88 35.06
N GLY A 666 -71.65 -33.45 36.16
CA GLY A 666 -72.66 -32.39 36.17
C GLY A 666 -73.97 -32.79 36.84
N GLU A 667 -74.90 -31.84 36.98
CA GLU A 667 -76.14 -32.00 37.76
C GLU A 667 -77.01 -33.20 37.35
N LYS A 668 -77.01 -33.55 36.06
CA LYS A 668 -77.76 -34.72 35.59
C LYS A 668 -77.15 -36.03 36.11
N PHE A 669 -75.83 -36.12 36.18
CA PHE A 669 -75.15 -37.30 36.70
C PHE A 669 -75.23 -37.37 38.23
N GLU A 670 -75.18 -36.22 38.93
CA GLU A 670 -75.47 -36.12 40.38
C GLU A 670 -76.88 -36.65 40.73
N ALA A 671 -77.87 -36.39 39.88
CA ALA A 671 -79.23 -36.90 40.08
C ALA A 671 -79.32 -38.44 40.05
N ILE A 672 -78.38 -39.13 39.38
CA ILE A 672 -78.26 -40.59 39.39
C ILE A 672 -77.74 -41.06 40.75
N VAL A 673 -76.73 -40.37 41.30
CA VAL A 673 -76.08 -40.73 42.57
C VAL A 673 -77.01 -40.51 43.77
N SER A 674 -77.72 -39.38 43.82
CA SER A 674 -78.64 -39.02 44.91
C SER A 674 -79.95 -39.83 44.91
N GLY A 675 -80.38 -40.33 43.75
CA GLY A 675 -81.65 -41.03 43.61
C GLY A 675 -82.89 -40.15 43.84
N ASP A 676 -82.74 -38.83 43.70
CA ASP A 676 -83.81 -37.86 43.97
C ASP A 676 -84.82 -37.70 42.83
N LYS A 677 -84.53 -38.30 41.66
CA LYS A 677 -85.43 -38.37 40.51
C LYS A 677 -85.79 -39.82 40.20
N GLN A 678 -86.95 -40.05 39.59
CA GLN A 678 -87.30 -41.39 39.10
C GLN A 678 -86.66 -41.69 37.73
N VAL A 679 -86.48 -40.65 36.91
CA VAL A 679 -85.92 -40.75 35.55
C VAL A 679 -85.02 -39.54 35.28
N VAL A 680 -83.85 -39.78 34.70
CA VAL A 680 -82.92 -38.73 34.21
C VAL A 680 -82.66 -38.93 32.72
N LYS A 681 -82.59 -37.83 31.96
CA LYS A 681 -82.48 -37.83 30.50
C LYS A 681 -81.18 -37.20 30.02
N PHE A 682 -80.45 -37.92 29.16
CA PHE A 682 -79.19 -37.51 28.53
C PHE A 682 -79.36 -37.49 27.01
N SER A 683 -78.49 -36.78 26.29
CA SER A 683 -78.42 -36.86 24.83
C SER A 683 -77.98 -38.25 24.38
N ASN A 684 -78.53 -38.75 23.26
CA ASN A 684 -78.13 -40.02 22.66
C ASN A 684 -76.86 -39.89 21.79
N ASP A 685 -75.77 -39.40 22.39
CA ASP A 685 -74.44 -39.36 21.77
C ASP A 685 -73.63 -40.64 22.06
N GLU A 686 -72.54 -40.83 21.31
CA GLU A 686 -71.68 -42.01 21.41
C GLU A 686 -71.08 -42.18 22.82
N GLU A 687 -70.66 -41.09 23.45
CA GLU A 687 -69.96 -41.15 24.74
C GLU A 687 -70.91 -41.46 25.90
N ASN A 688 -72.12 -40.89 25.90
CA ASN A 688 -73.14 -41.23 26.89
C ASN A 688 -73.60 -42.69 26.72
N ARG A 689 -73.77 -43.17 25.49
CA ARG A 689 -74.07 -44.60 25.25
C ARG A 689 -72.96 -45.49 25.81
N TYR A 690 -71.71 -45.19 25.47
CA TYR A 690 -70.54 -45.94 25.93
C TYR A 690 -70.48 -45.99 27.47
N LEU A 691 -70.65 -44.85 28.13
CA LEU A 691 -70.66 -44.77 29.60
C LEU A 691 -71.80 -45.57 30.22
N PHE A 692 -73.05 -45.36 29.79
CA PHE A 692 -74.20 -46.07 30.39
C PHE A 692 -74.22 -47.57 30.08
N ASP A 693 -73.65 -48.00 28.97
CA ASP A 693 -73.42 -49.42 28.67
C ASP A 693 -72.46 -50.05 29.68
N LYS A 694 -71.39 -49.35 30.02
CA LYS A 694 -70.38 -49.81 30.97
C LYS A 694 -70.81 -49.72 32.43
N LEU A 695 -71.77 -48.83 32.76
CA LEU A 695 -72.29 -48.67 34.12
C LEU A 695 -73.33 -49.72 34.56
N VAL A 696 -73.91 -50.51 33.64
CA VAL A 696 -74.93 -51.52 33.96
C VAL A 696 -74.51 -52.49 35.08
N PRO A 697 -73.28 -53.05 35.10
CA PRO A 697 -72.87 -53.99 36.14
C PRO A 697 -72.71 -53.38 37.55
N TYR A 698 -72.69 -52.04 37.65
CA TYR A 698 -72.44 -51.33 38.91
C TYR A 698 -73.73 -50.96 39.67
N GLU A 699 -74.90 -51.39 39.16
CA GLU A 699 -76.21 -51.26 39.80
C GLU A 699 -76.53 -49.84 40.29
N LEU A 700 -76.15 -48.80 39.53
CA LEU A 700 -76.47 -47.40 39.85
C LEU A 700 -77.89 -46.98 39.41
N PHE A 701 -78.51 -47.73 38.49
CA PHE A 701 -79.84 -47.46 37.96
C PHE A 701 -80.58 -48.77 37.67
N SER A 702 -81.93 -48.74 37.66
CA SER A 702 -82.76 -49.93 37.50
C SER A 702 -82.87 -50.41 36.05
N SER A 703 -82.96 -49.47 35.09
CA SER A 703 -83.03 -49.79 33.67
C SER A 703 -82.68 -48.57 32.82
N LYS A 704 -82.21 -48.81 31.59
CA LYS A 704 -81.99 -47.77 30.59
C LYS A 704 -82.85 -48.05 29.35
N SER A 705 -83.31 -46.99 28.70
CA SER A 705 -84.00 -47.04 27.40
C SER A 705 -83.57 -45.84 26.59
N SER A 706 -83.38 -45.98 25.29
CA SER A 706 -82.98 -44.90 24.38
C SER A 706 -83.98 -44.76 23.24
N ASP A 707 -84.18 -43.53 22.78
CA ASP A 707 -84.80 -43.18 21.49
C ASP A 707 -83.78 -42.42 20.63
N ASP A 708 -84.14 -41.95 19.44
CA ASP A 708 -83.19 -41.34 18.50
C ASP A 708 -82.51 -40.07 19.06
N GLU A 709 -83.10 -39.40 20.05
CA GLU A 709 -82.60 -38.14 20.61
C GLU A 709 -82.06 -38.26 22.04
N GLU A 710 -82.66 -39.11 22.89
CA GLU A 710 -82.37 -39.17 24.32
C GLU A 710 -82.10 -40.59 24.86
N ILE A 711 -81.23 -40.67 25.87
CA ILE A 711 -81.05 -41.84 26.74
C ILE A 711 -81.78 -41.55 28.06
N ARG A 712 -82.74 -42.40 28.41
CA ARG A 712 -83.51 -42.35 29.67
C ARG A 712 -82.95 -43.38 30.65
N ILE A 713 -82.50 -42.88 31.80
CA ILE A 713 -81.99 -43.68 32.91
C ILE A 713 -83.05 -43.72 34.01
N ASN A 714 -83.64 -44.89 34.26
CA ASN A 714 -84.63 -45.11 35.32
C ASN A 714 -83.90 -45.51 36.61
N LEU A 715 -84.15 -44.79 37.71
CA LEU A 715 -83.50 -45.02 39.00
C LEU A 715 -84.33 -45.95 39.90
N PHE A 716 -83.68 -46.64 40.82
CA PHE A 716 -84.38 -47.51 41.77
C PHE A 716 -85.37 -46.71 42.62
N ARG A 717 -86.59 -47.23 42.80
CA ARG A 717 -87.59 -46.58 43.65
C ARG A 717 -87.10 -46.55 45.09
N LYS A 718 -86.96 -45.36 45.70
CA LYS A 718 -86.77 -45.22 47.15
C LYS A 718 -87.87 -46.03 47.87
N LYS A 719 -87.50 -47.06 48.62
CA LYS A 719 -88.41 -47.66 49.60
C LYS A 719 -88.72 -46.56 50.62
N LYS A 720 -90.00 -46.27 50.85
CA LYS A 720 -90.42 -45.50 52.01
C LYS A 720 -89.95 -46.26 53.25
N GLU A 721 -89.02 -45.69 53.99
CA GLU A 721 -88.81 -46.06 55.40
C GLU A 721 -90.05 -45.57 56.17
N GLU A 722 -90.67 -46.47 56.94
CA GLU A 722 -91.81 -46.18 57.83
C GLU A 722 -91.37 -45.43 59.10
#